data_AF-A0A2N6PJL4-F1
#
_entry.id   AF-A0A2N6PJL4-F1
#
_cell.length_a   1.000
_cell.length_b   1.000
_cell.length_c   1.000
_cell.angle_alpha   90.00
_cell.angle_beta   90.00
_cell.angle_gamma   90.00
#
_symmetry.space_group_name_H-M   'P 1'
#
loop_
_entity.id
_entity.type
_entity.pdbx_description
1 polymer ?
#
loop_
_entity_poly.entity_id
_entity_poly.type
_entity_poly.pdbx_seq_one_letter_code
_entity_poly.pdbx_strand_id
1 'polypeptide(L)'
;MLIGVPSADAQTGDPADALRSPHAPDVQLGCRQQQPVRFGRDAIAGPHAGGEDIGWNMRADGRRQIVGTQPDHRDDERALPGRHCDVGGCRDVGGRCEVQASRMDTGDRPCTPRCGQRRRHRGLRRWHDNRIRGYDVHLTSVGLTARVGDMANADNHESLTRQNLPVSGGDVTVRDVLDLPSLSGTRVLAGADGLERIVSRVNVMEVPDILPWVRAQELLITTGYPLQGQQIDLGELVRQFADRQLAGVGVKPGRYLHEIPGEVLTAADSAGLPILLLPHGVGFDEIIHEVLGTVLARREQDLQQAEQILHELVTIVVTGGELDEVCSRIASHVKGTVAVTTMDGRVTAVAGQLPLAELQQLTCFDVAGRFRVEQTRVGEVQKANGICSLAVRIRGGTRDLGRLVLFTDHPMSHSQQHVVDQASAAAALVLTKMHAISAVESKYKADFVHDVLRGRIVAADRILSHATSLGWDLDRELVVVVAEYDDTGEPIETMDKQSLQERFARAWTSAVTQGDAEAVVVGAGDEVTVIAGVTAEESVERTTARVERWVGDVHGVGGGGRLTFSTGISRTAADLHALPAAYQEARKAVEVGRRLYGEQAISHFDALGVFRLLSLIDDEEEVRAFISDTLGVLADRSASSADLRETLRVLLDKNLNVAETAREMHFHYNSLRYRISKLERILGPFMTDARRRLAIHLALQAMYLTDLTDGKRTRG
;
A
#
# COMPACT_ATOMS: atom_id res chain seq x y z
N MET A 1 -35.41 -52.42 35.50
CA MET A 1 -36.67 -52.00 34.88
C MET A 1 -36.26 -51.04 33.76
N LEU A 2 -36.15 -51.47 32.49
CA LEU A 2 -37.24 -51.76 31.51
C LEU A 2 -37.88 -50.44 30.99
N ILE A 3 -38.05 -50.07 29.70
CA ILE A 3 -37.58 -50.41 28.32
C ILE A 3 -37.74 -49.08 27.51
N GLY A 4 -37.01 -48.68 26.46
CA GLY A 4 -35.90 -49.28 25.68
C GLY A 4 -35.62 -48.51 24.36
N VAL A 5 -34.81 -49.10 23.47
CA VAL A 5 -34.42 -48.73 22.08
C VAL A 5 -34.24 -50.09 21.30
N PRO A 6 -33.89 -50.23 19.99
CA PRO A 6 -33.71 -49.29 18.85
C PRO A 6 -34.19 -49.79 17.44
N SER A 7 -33.75 -49.07 16.38
CA SER A 7 -33.20 -49.55 15.07
C SER A 7 -34.04 -50.31 14.01
N ALA A 8 -33.90 -49.86 12.75
CA ALA A 8 -33.57 -50.60 11.51
C ALA A 8 -33.73 -49.64 10.30
N ASP A 9 -32.72 -49.31 9.47
CA ASP A 9 -32.10 -50.09 8.37
C ASP A 9 -33.03 -50.32 7.16
N ALA A 10 -32.61 -50.38 5.88
CA ALA A 10 -31.40 -49.96 5.14
C ALA A 10 -31.65 -50.22 3.62
N GLN A 11 -30.62 -50.05 2.76
CA GLN A 11 -30.48 -50.61 1.38
C GLN A 11 -31.29 -49.92 0.25
N THR A 12 -30.69 -49.21 -0.72
CA THR A 12 -29.72 -49.55 -1.82
C THR A 12 -30.35 -50.24 -3.04
N GLY A 13 -30.20 -49.62 -4.23
CA GLY A 13 -30.67 -50.19 -5.51
C GLY A 13 -30.43 -49.28 -6.74
N ASP A 14 -29.17 -49.18 -7.18
CA ASP A 14 -28.75 -48.87 -8.56
C ASP A 14 -28.70 -50.22 -9.35
N PRO A 15 -28.51 -50.35 -10.71
CA PRO A 15 -28.14 -49.33 -11.70
C PRO A 15 -28.76 -49.46 -13.14
N ALA A 16 -28.25 -48.60 -14.06
CA ALA A 16 -27.89 -48.87 -15.47
C ALA A 16 -28.83 -48.49 -16.68
N ASP A 17 -28.19 -47.77 -17.61
CA ASP A 17 -28.30 -47.74 -19.10
C ASP A 17 -29.61 -47.41 -19.86
N ALA A 18 -29.59 -46.32 -20.66
CA ALA A 18 -29.35 -46.37 -22.13
C ALA A 18 -29.87 -45.16 -22.96
N LEU A 19 -28.93 -44.47 -23.64
CA LEU A 19 -28.96 -44.02 -25.06
C LEU A 19 -30.08 -43.13 -25.69
N ARG A 20 -29.61 -41.98 -26.22
CA ARG A 20 -29.97 -41.25 -27.48
C ARG A 20 -31.03 -40.11 -27.47
N SER A 21 -30.65 -39.04 -28.19
CA SER A 21 -31.37 -37.79 -28.49
C SER A 21 -32.23 -37.89 -29.78
N PRO A 22 -33.13 -36.93 -30.12
CA PRO A 22 -32.71 -35.82 -31.01
C PRO A 22 -33.45 -34.44 -30.93
N HIS A 23 -32.74 -33.38 -31.36
CA HIS A 23 -33.12 -32.17 -32.13
C HIS A 23 -34.33 -31.24 -31.83
N ALA A 24 -34.00 -29.95 -31.63
CA ALA A 24 -34.44 -28.66 -32.24
C ALA A 24 -35.74 -28.51 -33.06
N PRO A 25 -36.25 -27.25 -33.19
CA PRO A 25 -36.14 -26.59 -34.52
C PRO A 25 -35.80 -25.09 -34.54
N ASP A 26 -35.18 -24.64 -35.65
CA ASP A 26 -34.99 -23.24 -36.10
C ASP A 26 -36.16 -22.75 -36.99
N VAL A 27 -36.44 -21.43 -37.03
CA VAL A 27 -36.91 -20.70 -38.25
C VAL A 27 -36.38 -19.24 -38.26
N GLN A 28 -35.98 -18.74 -39.43
CA GLN A 28 -35.37 -17.42 -39.67
C GLN A 28 -36.24 -16.43 -40.51
N LEU A 29 -35.94 -15.12 -40.35
CA LEU A 29 -35.89 -14.02 -41.35
C LEU A 29 -37.14 -13.55 -42.14
N GLY A 30 -37.28 -12.22 -42.28
CA GLY A 30 -38.12 -11.58 -43.31
C GLY A 30 -38.28 -10.04 -43.20
N CYS A 31 -37.63 -9.26 -44.08
CA CYS A 31 -37.72 -7.78 -44.14
C CYS A 31 -38.94 -7.25 -44.93
N ARG A 32 -39.50 -6.07 -44.56
CA ARG A 32 -39.61 -4.85 -45.42
C ARG A 32 -40.41 -3.66 -44.83
N GLN A 33 -39.74 -2.51 -44.78
CA GLN A 33 -40.09 -1.16 -45.28
C GLN A 33 -41.48 -0.47 -45.09
N GLN A 34 -41.36 0.84 -44.77
CA GLN A 34 -42.20 2.04 -45.08
C GLN A 34 -43.11 2.65 -43.99
N GLN A 35 -43.09 4.00 -43.98
CA GLN A 35 -43.68 4.96 -43.02
C GLN A 35 -45.07 5.46 -43.52
N PRO A 36 -45.71 6.54 -42.99
CA PRO A 36 -45.60 7.26 -41.69
C PRO A 36 -46.97 7.43 -40.97
N VAL A 37 -47.02 8.13 -39.83
CA VAL A 37 -48.04 9.16 -39.44
C VAL A 37 -47.63 9.82 -38.09
N ARG A 38 -48.23 10.98 -37.78
CA ARG A 38 -47.73 12.06 -36.90
C ARG A 38 -48.33 12.12 -35.48
N PHE A 39 -47.49 12.63 -34.54
CA PHE A 39 -47.77 13.51 -33.39
C PHE A 39 -48.91 13.23 -32.39
N GLY A 40 -48.53 13.14 -31.11
CA GLY A 40 -49.34 13.42 -29.91
C GLY A 40 -48.40 13.65 -28.71
N ARG A 41 -48.60 14.71 -27.92
CA ARG A 41 -47.66 15.16 -26.87
C ARG A 41 -47.93 14.57 -25.48
N ASP A 42 -46.91 14.74 -24.63
CA ASP A 42 -46.89 14.96 -23.17
C ASP A 42 -46.16 13.84 -22.40
N ALA A 43 -44.86 14.00 -22.11
CA ALA A 43 -44.25 14.87 -21.08
C ALA A 43 -44.16 14.19 -19.70
N ILE A 44 -43.03 13.53 -19.44
CA ILE A 44 -42.56 13.16 -18.11
C ILE A 44 -41.14 13.73 -17.96
N ALA A 45 -40.89 14.48 -16.89
CA ALA A 45 -39.60 15.07 -16.60
C ALA A 45 -38.89 14.28 -15.47
N GLY A 46 -37.60 14.00 -15.68
CA GLY A 46 -36.66 13.53 -14.66
C GLY A 46 -35.31 14.21 -14.90
N PRO A 47 -34.61 14.72 -13.86
CA PRO A 47 -33.47 15.61 -14.06
C PRO A 47 -32.15 14.86 -14.31
N HIS A 48 -31.41 15.30 -15.34
CA HIS A 48 -29.98 15.11 -15.49
C HIS A 48 -29.24 16.43 -15.18
N ALA A 49 -28.10 16.34 -14.49
CA ALA A 49 -26.90 17.16 -14.73
C ALA A 49 -25.72 16.61 -13.89
N GLY A 50 -24.49 16.52 -14.39
CA GLY A 50 -24.06 16.83 -15.75
C GLY A 50 -22.66 16.31 -16.07
N GLY A 51 -22.40 16.16 -17.37
CA GLY A 51 -21.07 16.08 -17.97
C GLY A 51 -20.98 17.14 -19.07
N GLU A 52 -19.79 17.69 -19.31
CA GLU A 52 -19.60 18.87 -20.16
C GLU A 52 -19.59 18.53 -21.65
N ASP A 53 -20.38 19.26 -22.44
CA ASP A 53 -20.45 19.12 -23.91
C ASP A 53 -19.73 20.29 -24.61
N ILE A 54 -18.72 19.98 -25.43
CA ILE A 54 -17.95 21.00 -26.18
C ILE A 54 -18.56 21.20 -27.57
N GLY A 55 -19.35 22.27 -27.72
CA GLY A 55 -20.02 22.62 -28.97
C GLY A 55 -19.10 23.21 -30.04
N TRP A 56 -19.19 22.68 -31.28
CA TRP A 56 -18.58 23.26 -32.47
C TRP A 56 -19.63 24.02 -33.30
N ASN A 57 -19.26 25.18 -33.87
CA ASN A 57 -20.12 25.93 -34.77
C ASN A 57 -19.51 26.04 -36.18
N MET A 58 -20.30 25.77 -37.23
CA MET A 58 -19.85 25.85 -38.63
C MET A 58 -20.06 27.26 -39.21
N ARG A 59 -19.12 27.70 -40.05
CA ARG A 59 -19.32 28.78 -41.03
C ARG A 59 -19.33 28.21 -42.45
N ALA A 60 -19.93 28.97 -43.37
CA ALA A 60 -20.32 28.53 -44.72
C ALA A 60 -19.17 28.34 -45.73
N ASP A 61 -17.90 28.34 -45.28
CA ASP A 61 -16.70 28.16 -46.10
C ASP A 61 -15.82 26.94 -45.69
N GLY A 62 -16.28 26.14 -44.73
CA GLY A 62 -15.84 24.74 -44.60
C GLY A 62 -14.49 24.47 -43.94
N ARG A 63 -13.95 25.39 -43.12
CA ARG A 63 -12.75 25.11 -42.28
C ARG A 63 -13.02 25.34 -40.80
N ARG A 64 -12.44 24.49 -39.94
CA ARG A 64 -12.56 24.58 -38.46
C ARG A 64 -11.30 25.22 -37.87
N GLN A 65 -11.48 26.04 -36.84
CA GLN A 65 -10.40 26.60 -36.01
C GLN A 65 -10.83 26.55 -34.54
N ILE A 66 -9.89 26.24 -33.65
CA ILE A 66 -10.08 26.30 -32.19
C ILE A 66 -9.57 27.66 -31.71
N VAL A 67 -10.35 28.36 -30.88
CA VAL A 67 -9.96 29.61 -30.23
C VAL A 67 -9.99 29.39 -28.72
N GLY A 68 -8.82 29.51 -28.07
CA GLY A 68 -8.73 29.52 -26.60
C GLY A 68 -8.92 30.93 -26.05
N THR A 69 -9.69 31.05 -24.97
CA THR A 69 -9.96 32.33 -24.29
C THR A 69 -9.09 32.50 -23.04
N GLN A 70 -8.37 33.61 -22.96
CA GLN A 70 -7.80 34.12 -21.71
C GLN A 70 -8.91 34.73 -20.82
N PRO A 71 -8.73 34.80 -19.49
CA PRO A 71 -9.61 35.55 -18.61
C PRO A 71 -9.31 37.05 -18.68
N ASP A 72 -10.35 37.89 -18.68
CA ASP A 72 -10.25 39.36 -18.68
C ASP A 72 -10.68 39.93 -17.32
N HIS A 73 -10.09 41.07 -16.94
CA HIS A 73 -10.40 41.82 -15.72
C HIS A 73 -11.53 42.83 -15.98
N ARG A 74 -12.36 43.11 -14.96
CA ARG A 74 -12.80 44.48 -14.57
C ARG A 74 -13.71 44.50 -13.32
N ASP A 75 -13.19 45.18 -12.30
CA ASP A 75 -13.79 46.28 -11.52
C ASP A 75 -15.32 46.46 -11.48
N ASP A 76 -15.85 46.69 -10.26
CA ASP A 76 -16.48 48.00 -9.97
C ASP A 76 -16.48 48.35 -8.45
N GLU A 77 -16.60 49.64 -8.13
CA GLU A 77 -16.33 50.25 -6.83
C GLU A 77 -17.52 50.29 -5.83
N ARG A 78 -17.25 50.33 -4.50
CA ARG A 78 -17.48 51.53 -3.61
C ARG A 78 -17.43 51.27 -2.09
N ALA A 79 -16.92 52.29 -1.38
CA ALA A 79 -17.26 52.77 -0.01
C ALA A 79 -16.13 52.76 1.06
N LEU A 80 -15.54 53.95 1.26
CA LEU A 80 -14.85 54.42 2.49
C LEU A 80 -15.88 55.09 3.43
N PRO A 81 -15.68 55.21 4.77
CA PRO A 81 -14.56 55.94 5.45
C PRO A 81 -13.96 55.19 6.69
N GLY A 82 -12.91 55.60 7.40
CA GLY A 82 -12.07 56.82 7.37
C GLY A 82 -11.90 57.44 8.78
N ARG A 83 -10.67 57.44 9.35
CA ARG A 83 -10.14 58.10 10.60
C ARG A 83 -8.76 57.47 10.92
N HIS A 84 -7.76 58.10 11.57
CA HIS A 84 -7.31 59.49 11.66
C HIS A 84 -5.79 59.50 12.06
N CYS A 85 -5.15 60.66 12.16
CA CYS A 85 -3.69 60.83 12.29
C CYS A 85 -3.16 60.71 13.75
N ASP A 86 -1.84 60.48 13.92
CA ASP A 86 -0.87 61.51 14.39
C ASP A 86 0.57 60.96 14.49
N VAL A 87 1.58 61.53 13.82
CA VAL A 87 2.45 62.68 14.18
C VAL A 87 3.56 62.35 15.21
N GLY A 88 4.82 62.59 14.82
CA GLY A 88 5.93 62.69 15.78
C GLY A 88 7.33 62.45 15.18
N GLY A 89 8.15 63.50 15.06
CA GLY A 89 9.58 63.34 14.77
C GLY A 89 10.41 64.51 15.28
N CYS A 90 11.44 64.23 16.09
CA CYS A 90 12.61 65.11 16.27
C CYS A 90 13.79 64.42 16.97
N ARG A 91 14.91 64.31 16.23
CA ARG A 91 16.34 64.53 16.57
C ARG A 91 16.99 64.18 17.93
N ASP A 92 18.21 63.64 17.77
CA ASP A 92 19.46 63.81 18.56
C ASP A 92 19.51 63.22 20.01
N VAL A 93 20.61 62.69 20.57
CA VAL A 93 22.07 62.80 20.28
C VAL A 93 22.83 61.48 20.55
N GLY A 94 23.82 61.14 19.70
CA GLY A 94 25.16 60.68 20.15
C GLY A 94 25.53 59.18 20.15
N GLY A 95 26.72 58.83 19.61
CA GLY A 95 27.36 57.54 19.98
C GLY A 95 28.37 56.80 19.08
N ARG A 96 29.31 57.46 18.38
CA ARG A 96 30.64 56.95 17.94
C ARG A 96 30.83 55.55 17.26
N CYS A 97 31.36 55.61 16.02
CA CYS A 97 32.62 54.99 15.55
C CYS A 97 33.00 53.52 15.83
N GLU A 98 33.05 52.74 14.74
CA GLU A 98 34.27 52.15 14.13
C GLU A 98 35.10 51.00 14.78
N VAL A 99 35.30 49.96 13.95
CA VAL A 99 36.63 49.37 13.55
C VAL A 99 37.28 48.23 14.37
N GLN A 100 37.59 47.16 13.61
CA GLN A 100 38.66 46.14 13.69
C GLN A 100 39.05 45.43 15.01
N ALA A 101 38.86 44.10 14.96
CA ALA A 101 39.88 43.05 15.12
C ALA A 101 41.13 43.29 16.01
N SER A 102 41.23 42.51 17.10
CA SER A 102 42.47 42.20 17.84
C SER A 102 42.22 41.03 18.82
N ARG A 103 43.19 40.19 19.25
CA ARG A 103 44.45 39.70 18.63
C ARG A 103 45.03 38.53 19.49
N MET A 104 45.67 37.56 18.83
CA MET A 104 46.88 36.80 19.26
C MET A 104 46.93 35.83 20.47
N ASP A 105 47.66 34.73 20.19
CA ASP A 105 48.59 33.94 21.04
C ASP A 105 48.08 33.11 22.23
N THR A 106 48.61 31.91 22.54
CA THR A 106 49.75 31.08 22.00
C THR A 106 49.48 29.59 22.32
N GLY A 107 50.20 28.60 21.74
CA GLY A 107 50.13 27.23 22.32
C GLY A 107 50.55 25.92 21.62
N ASP A 108 51.39 25.92 20.57
CA ASP A 108 52.40 24.87 20.25
C ASP A 108 52.05 23.34 20.06
N ARG A 109 52.62 22.76 18.97
CA ARG A 109 52.94 21.30 18.70
C ARG A 109 51.88 20.37 18.01
N PRO A 110 52.30 19.26 17.32
CA PRO A 110 52.79 19.35 15.94
C PRO A 110 52.31 18.19 14.99
N CYS A 111 52.92 18.15 13.80
CA CYS A 111 53.03 17.01 12.86
C CYS A 111 51.94 16.83 11.77
N THR A 112 52.44 16.94 10.54
CA THR A 112 51.86 16.66 9.21
C THR A 112 51.99 15.13 8.90
N PRO A 113 51.62 14.55 7.71
CA PRO A 113 51.44 15.22 6.41
C PRO A 113 50.47 14.65 5.32
N ARG A 114 50.24 15.52 4.32
CA ARG A 114 50.03 15.28 2.86
C ARG A 114 48.74 14.56 2.38
N CYS A 115 48.07 14.92 1.26
CA CYS A 115 48.36 15.65 0.00
C CYS A 115 48.53 14.74 -1.24
N GLY A 116 47.77 15.04 -2.30
CA GLY A 116 47.87 14.52 -3.67
C GLY A 116 46.65 14.98 -4.48
N GLN A 117 46.70 16.07 -5.27
CA GLN A 117 47.16 16.14 -6.67
C GLN A 117 46.32 15.26 -7.63
N ARG A 118 45.94 15.62 -8.87
CA ARG A 118 46.11 16.78 -9.80
C ARG A 118 45.01 16.63 -10.91
N ARG A 119 44.79 17.49 -11.94
CA ARG A 119 45.53 18.60 -12.58
C ARG A 119 44.55 19.66 -13.17
N ARG A 120 44.81 20.18 -14.39
CA ARG A 120 43.95 20.98 -15.30
C ARG A 120 44.27 20.55 -16.75
N HIS A 121 43.38 20.80 -17.73
CA HIS A 121 43.64 21.29 -19.11
C HIS A 121 42.27 21.41 -19.84
N ARG A 122 41.77 22.58 -20.33
CA ARG A 122 42.12 23.40 -21.51
C ARG A 122 42.08 22.67 -22.87
N GLY A 123 41.19 23.12 -23.79
CA GLY A 123 41.44 23.06 -25.25
C GLY A 123 40.19 22.95 -26.16
N LEU A 124 39.90 24.00 -26.95
CA LEU A 124 38.90 23.97 -28.04
C LEU A 124 39.37 23.13 -29.25
N ARG A 125 38.42 22.65 -30.08
CA ARG A 125 38.39 22.88 -31.55
C ARG A 125 37.03 22.54 -32.19
N ARG A 126 36.71 23.23 -33.31
CA ARG A 126 35.55 23.01 -34.21
C ARG A 126 35.82 21.83 -35.16
N TRP A 127 34.80 21.28 -35.83
CA TRP A 127 34.60 21.42 -37.29
C TRP A 127 33.26 20.80 -37.81
N HIS A 128 32.65 21.51 -38.78
CA HIS A 128 31.61 21.20 -39.78
C HIS A 128 30.62 20.02 -39.68
N ASP A 129 29.34 20.39 -39.53
CA ASP A 129 28.23 20.24 -40.51
C ASP A 129 28.42 19.30 -41.72
N ASN A 130 27.50 18.33 -41.87
CA ASN A 130 27.04 17.93 -43.21
C ASN A 130 25.58 17.43 -43.18
N ARG A 131 24.74 17.94 -44.09
CA ARG A 131 23.33 17.55 -44.24
C ARG A 131 23.18 16.31 -45.12
N ILE A 132 22.27 15.42 -44.75
CA ILE A 132 21.57 14.55 -45.72
C ILE A 132 20.06 14.70 -45.48
N ARG A 133 19.30 14.97 -46.55
CA ARG A 133 17.83 14.96 -46.57
C ARG A 133 17.35 13.57 -46.99
N GLY A 134 16.28 13.06 -46.38
CA GLY A 134 15.70 11.77 -46.78
C GLY A 134 14.36 11.43 -46.12
N TYR A 135 13.28 12.04 -46.61
CA TYR A 135 11.87 11.59 -46.55
C TYR A 135 11.25 11.20 -45.20
N ASP A 136 10.37 12.07 -44.71
CA ASP A 136 9.29 11.70 -43.78
C ASP A 136 8.25 10.79 -44.45
N VAL A 137 7.92 9.67 -43.79
CA VAL A 137 6.71 8.89 -44.08
C VAL A 137 5.78 9.04 -42.88
N HIS A 138 4.76 9.90 -43.01
CA HIS A 138 3.72 10.04 -42.00
C HIS A 138 2.78 8.82 -42.03
N LEU A 139 2.95 7.90 -41.08
CA LEU A 139 1.90 6.98 -40.68
C LEU A 139 1.22 7.53 -39.41
N THR A 140 -0.01 8.02 -39.59
CA THR A 140 -0.87 8.45 -38.48
C THR A 140 -1.47 7.22 -37.78
N SER A 141 -1.08 7.00 -36.53
CA SER A 141 -1.84 6.19 -35.57
C SER A 141 -2.04 6.99 -34.28
N VAL A 142 -3.13 6.70 -33.57
CA VAL A 142 -3.71 7.57 -32.54
C VAL A 142 -2.84 7.58 -31.28
N GLY A 143 -2.50 8.77 -30.79
CA GLY A 143 -1.57 8.92 -29.67
C GLY A 143 -2.19 8.62 -28.31
N LEU A 144 -1.45 7.88 -27.48
CA LEU A 144 -1.61 7.83 -26.03
C LEU A 144 -0.26 8.15 -25.37
N THR A 145 0.13 9.43 -25.41
CA THR A 145 1.42 9.91 -24.91
C THR A 145 1.39 10.17 -23.41
N ALA A 146 1.56 9.12 -22.61
CA ALA A 146 1.96 9.27 -21.22
C ALA A 146 3.38 9.87 -21.16
N ARG A 147 3.55 11.00 -20.45
CA ARG A 147 4.86 11.64 -20.27
C ARG A 147 5.71 10.81 -19.31
N VAL A 148 6.65 10.03 -19.84
CA VAL A 148 7.78 9.51 -19.06
C VAL A 148 8.91 10.54 -19.14
N GLY A 149 8.87 11.50 -18.21
CA GLY A 149 9.94 12.45 -17.93
C GLY A 149 10.09 12.56 -16.41
N ASP A 150 11.33 12.77 -15.96
CA ASP A 150 11.71 12.90 -14.55
C ASP A 150 11.61 11.63 -13.67
N MET A 151 12.50 10.66 -13.93
CA MET A 151 13.12 9.81 -12.89
C MET A 151 14.45 9.19 -13.37
N ALA A 152 15.37 10.05 -13.83
CA ALA A 152 16.73 9.66 -14.22
C ALA A 152 17.77 10.19 -13.21
N ASN A 153 17.69 9.72 -11.96
CA ASN A 153 18.81 9.79 -11.00
C ASN A 153 18.55 8.87 -9.78
N ALA A 154 19.06 7.65 -9.85
CA ALA A 154 19.30 6.79 -8.70
C ALA A 154 20.35 5.75 -9.11
N ASP A 155 21.62 6.00 -8.77
CA ASP A 155 22.68 5.01 -8.90
C ASP A 155 22.34 3.78 -8.05
N ASN A 156 22.12 2.63 -8.70
CA ASN A 156 22.23 1.33 -8.07
C ASN A 156 22.64 0.30 -9.13
N HIS A 157 23.94 0.29 -9.44
CA HIS A 157 24.59 -0.84 -10.09
C HIS A 157 24.70 -2.01 -9.09
N GLU A 158 23.57 -2.61 -8.71
CA GLU A 158 23.59 -3.98 -8.20
C GLU A 158 23.85 -4.91 -9.37
N SER A 159 25.01 -5.55 -9.32
CA SER A 159 25.42 -6.58 -10.26
C SER A 159 24.49 -7.78 -10.15
N LEU A 160 23.46 -7.82 -11.01
CA LEU A 160 22.65 -9.00 -11.28
C LEU A 160 23.56 -10.13 -11.77
N THR A 161 24.06 -10.92 -10.83
CA THR A 161 24.73 -12.19 -11.11
C THR A 161 23.68 -13.10 -11.75
N ARG A 162 23.69 -13.19 -13.08
CA ARG A 162 22.93 -14.22 -13.81
C ARG A 162 23.43 -15.58 -13.32
N GLN A 163 22.73 -16.16 -12.36
CA GLN A 163 22.93 -17.54 -11.98
C GLN A 163 22.59 -18.43 -13.19
N ASN A 164 23.33 -19.52 -13.36
CA ASN A 164 23.06 -20.51 -14.42
C ASN A 164 21.76 -21.26 -14.10
N LEU A 165 20.62 -20.66 -14.41
CA LEU A 165 19.39 -21.41 -14.65
C LEU A 165 19.60 -22.29 -15.91
N PRO A 166 18.86 -23.42 -16.02
CA PRO A 166 18.88 -24.22 -17.24
C PRO A 166 18.43 -23.40 -18.46
N VAL A 167 18.89 -23.83 -19.64
CA VAL A 167 18.61 -23.23 -20.96
C VAL A 167 17.12 -22.91 -21.11
N SER A 168 16.80 -21.72 -21.62
CA SER A 168 15.41 -21.28 -21.80
C SER A 168 14.70 -22.17 -22.81
N GLY A 169 13.39 -22.43 -22.62
CA GLY A 169 12.60 -23.20 -23.60
C GLY A 169 12.53 -22.58 -25.01
N GLY A 170 12.94 -21.32 -25.15
CA GLY A 170 13.07 -20.59 -26.42
C GLY A 170 14.51 -20.27 -26.87
N ASP A 171 15.55 -20.79 -26.21
CA ASP A 171 16.91 -20.75 -26.74
C ASP A 171 17.13 -21.92 -27.72
N VAL A 172 17.78 -21.65 -28.85
CA VAL A 172 18.12 -22.67 -29.86
C VAL A 172 19.51 -23.24 -29.54
N THR A 173 19.64 -24.56 -29.44
CA THR A 173 20.91 -25.25 -29.17
C THR A 173 21.62 -25.71 -30.45
N VAL A 174 22.88 -26.13 -30.34
CA VAL A 174 23.57 -26.82 -31.45
C VAL A 174 22.85 -28.11 -31.84
N ARG A 175 22.22 -28.82 -30.88
CA ARG A 175 21.37 -29.98 -31.16
C ARG A 175 20.17 -29.62 -32.05
N ASP A 176 19.41 -28.59 -31.68
CA ASP A 176 18.24 -28.15 -32.48
C ASP A 176 18.67 -27.72 -33.90
N VAL A 177 19.84 -27.11 -34.02
CA VAL A 177 20.44 -26.73 -35.31
C VAL A 177 20.80 -27.93 -36.19
N LEU A 178 21.20 -29.07 -35.61
CA LEU A 178 21.51 -30.29 -36.37
C LEU A 178 20.26 -30.98 -36.95
N ASP A 179 19.08 -30.74 -36.38
CA ASP A 179 17.81 -31.28 -36.87
C ASP A 179 17.23 -30.44 -38.05
N LEU A 180 17.86 -29.34 -38.43
CA LEU A 180 17.43 -28.48 -39.53
C LEU A 180 17.67 -29.12 -40.92
N PRO A 181 16.73 -29.00 -41.88
CA PRO A 181 16.87 -29.50 -43.25
C PRO A 181 18.19 -29.21 -43.96
N SER A 182 18.69 -27.96 -43.92
CA SER A 182 19.98 -27.55 -44.53
C SER A 182 21.20 -28.21 -43.87
N LEU A 183 21.03 -28.76 -42.67
CA LEU A 183 22.07 -29.44 -41.90
C LEU A 183 21.86 -30.95 -41.83
N SER A 184 20.85 -31.48 -42.50
CA SER A 184 20.65 -32.92 -42.69
C SER A 184 21.89 -33.58 -43.30
N GLY A 185 22.42 -34.60 -42.61
CA GLY A 185 23.68 -35.26 -42.96
C GLY A 185 24.95 -34.61 -42.40
N THR A 186 24.84 -33.55 -41.59
CA THR A 186 25.96 -33.03 -40.80
C THR A 186 26.48 -34.09 -39.83
N ARG A 187 27.80 -34.21 -39.68
CA ARG A 187 28.43 -35.13 -38.72
C ARG A 187 29.16 -34.37 -37.63
N VAL A 188 28.85 -34.63 -36.37
CA VAL A 188 29.68 -34.17 -35.24
C VAL A 188 31.00 -34.95 -35.26
N LEU A 189 32.13 -34.26 -35.30
CA LEU A 189 33.47 -34.86 -35.36
C LEU A 189 34.21 -34.81 -34.02
N ALA A 190 33.90 -33.82 -33.18
CA ALA A 190 34.43 -33.64 -31.83
C ALA A 190 33.51 -32.69 -31.05
N GLY A 191 33.67 -32.62 -29.72
CA GLY A 191 32.98 -31.70 -28.83
C GLY A 191 31.51 -32.07 -28.56
N ALA A 192 31.16 -33.35 -28.60
CA ALA A 192 29.78 -33.83 -28.46
C ALA A 192 29.10 -33.43 -27.12
N ASP A 193 29.88 -33.26 -26.05
CA ASP A 193 29.38 -32.76 -24.75
C ASP A 193 28.88 -31.30 -24.83
N GLY A 194 29.23 -30.57 -25.89
CA GLY A 194 28.82 -29.20 -26.15
C GLY A 194 27.54 -29.03 -26.99
N LEU A 195 26.79 -30.10 -27.29
CA LEU A 195 25.60 -30.01 -28.15
C LEU A 195 24.46 -29.15 -27.56
N GLU A 196 24.41 -28.99 -26.23
CA GLU A 196 23.44 -28.13 -25.55
C GLU A 196 23.85 -26.63 -25.52
N ARG A 197 24.94 -26.25 -26.20
CA ARG A 197 25.37 -24.85 -26.29
C ARG A 197 24.39 -24.04 -27.12
N ILE A 198 24.04 -22.85 -26.64
CA ILE A 198 23.09 -21.95 -27.30
C ILE A 198 23.72 -21.32 -28.55
N VAL A 199 23.01 -21.44 -29.68
CA VAL A 199 23.28 -20.74 -30.94
C VAL A 199 22.34 -19.52 -31.00
N SER A 200 22.90 -18.31 -30.93
CA SER A 200 22.11 -17.07 -31.09
C SER A 200 22.52 -16.24 -32.31
N ARG A 201 23.56 -16.67 -33.02
CA ARG A 201 24.18 -16.00 -34.16
C ARG A 201 24.84 -17.02 -35.08
N VAL A 202 24.98 -16.67 -36.36
CA VAL A 202 25.82 -17.39 -37.33
C VAL A 202 26.84 -16.40 -37.88
N ASN A 203 28.08 -16.85 -38.07
CA ASN A 203 29.18 -16.05 -38.57
C ASN A 203 29.99 -16.87 -39.59
N VAL A 204 30.67 -16.23 -40.55
CA VAL A 204 31.49 -16.92 -41.56
C VAL A 204 32.95 -16.47 -41.43
N MET A 205 33.86 -17.44 -41.37
CA MET A 205 35.30 -17.17 -41.34
C MET A 205 35.83 -16.94 -42.76
N GLU A 206 36.11 -15.68 -43.09
CA GLU A 206 36.76 -15.29 -44.36
C GLU A 206 38.25 -14.94 -44.19
N VAL A 207 38.70 -14.65 -42.96
CA VAL A 207 40.09 -14.29 -42.64
C VAL A 207 40.69 -15.22 -41.56
N PRO A 208 42.02 -15.48 -41.56
CA PRO A 208 42.65 -16.35 -40.58
C PRO A 208 42.60 -15.78 -39.15
N ASP A 209 42.70 -14.46 -39.01
CA ASP A 209 42.77 -13.72 -37.76
C ASP A 209 41.39 -13.34 -37.20
N ILE A 210 40.35 -14.16 -37.44
CA ILE A 210 38.94 -13.85 -37.14
C ILE A 210 38.63 -13.52 -35.66
N LEU A 211 39.51 -13.89 -34.73
CA LEU A 211 39.33 -13.82 -33.28
C LEU A 211 38.85 -12.47 -32.71
N PRO A 212 39.29 -11.27 -33.17
CA PRO A 212 38.77 -9.99 -32.68
C PRO A 212 37.27 -9.78 -32.95
N TRP A 213 36.70 -10.48 -33.95
CA TRP A 213 35.34 -10.26 -34.42
C TRP A 213 34.34 -11.35 -33.99
N VAL A 214 34.80 -12.52 -33.53
CA VAL A 214 33.90 -13.57 -33.02
C VAL A 214 33.29 -13.22 -31.66
N ARG A 215 32.04 -13.63 -31.44
CA ARG A 215 31.30 -13.42 -30.19
C ARG A 215 30.79 -14.73 -29.60
N ALA A 216 30.43 -14.69 -28.32
CA ALA A 216 29.74 -15.79 -27.65
C ALA A 216 28.47 -16.20 -28.39
N GLN A 217 28.14 -17.49 -28.34
CA GLN A 217 26.97 -18.12 -28.96
C GLN A 217 26.91 -18.02 -30.50
N GLU A 218 28.04 -17.74 -31.16
CA GLU A 218 28.17 -17.83 -32.62
C GLU A 218 28.42 -19.28 -33.07
N LEU A 219 27.63 -19.74 -34.04
CA LEU A 219 27.98 -20.86 -34.91
C LEU A 219 28.90 -20.31 -36.02
N LEU A 220 30.18 -20.67 -35.99
CA LEU A 220 31.17 -20.19 -36.96
C LEU A 220 31.28 -21.16 -38.13
N ILE A 221 31.00 -20.70 -39.35
CA ILE A 221 31.04 -21.50 -40.57
C ILE A 221 32.32 -21.21 -41.36
N THR A 222 32.99 -22.24 -41.89
CA THR A 222 34.23 -22.11 -42.68
C THR A 222 34.38 -23.19 -43.74
N THR A 223 35.09 -22.88 -44.83
CA THR A 223 35.59 -23.86 -45.82
C THR A 223 37.01 -24.34 -45.51
N GLY A 224 37.64 -23.80 -44.45
CA GLY A 224 39.07 -23.97 -44.18
C GLY A 224 40.00 -23.16 -45.10
N TYR A 225 39.48 -22.50 -46.15
CA TYR A 225 40.30 -21.72 -47.08
C TYR A 225 41.18 -20.65 -46.43
N PRO A 226 40.71 -19.82 -45.46
CA PRO A 226 41.53 -18.79 -44.84
C PRO A 226 42.71 -19.34 -44.03
N LEU A 227 42.67 -20.63 -43.67
CA LEU A 227 43.70 -21.32 -42.88
C LEU A 227 44.74 -22.02 -43.78
N GLN A 228 44.51 -22.09 -45.10
CA GLN A 228 45.39 -22.81 -46.01
C GLN A 228 46.73 -22.06 -46.20
N GLY A 229 47.85 -22.75 -45.94
CA GLY A 229 49.20 -22.19 -46.09
C GLY A 229 49.64 -21.23 -44.98
N GLN A 230 48.83 -21.05 -43.94
CA GLN A 230 49.16 -20.25 -42.76
C GLN A 230 49.91 -21.09 -41.71
N GLN A 231 50.86 -20.50 -40.97
CA GLN A 231 51.46 -21.11 -39.78
C GLN A 231 50.64 -20.75 -38.54
N ILE A 232 49.44 -21.33 -38.42
CA ILE A 232 48.53 -21.15 -37.28
C ILE A 232 48.39 -22.47 -36.54
N ASP A 233 48.54 -22.44 -35.20
CA ASP A 233 48.15 -23.55 -34.33
C ASP A 233 46.62 -23.63 -34.27
N LEU A 234 46.07 -24.63 -34.97
CA LEU A 234 44.63 -24.85 -35.06
C LEU A 234 44.02 -25.41 -33.76
N GLY A 235 44.81 -26.10 -32.93
CA GLY A 235 44.36 -26.58 -31.62
C GLY A 235 44.22 -25.43 -30.62
N GLU A 236 45.17 -24.48 -30.65
CA GLU A 236 45.08 -23.23 -29.88
C GLU A 236 43.94 -22.33 -30.36
N LEU A 237 43.72 -22.23 -31.68
CA LEU A 237 42.58 -21.48 -32.23
C LEU A 237 41.23 -22.04 -31.72
N VAL A 238 41.08 -23.36 -31.64
CA VAL A 238 39.88 -24.01 -31.07
C VAL A 238 39.71 -23.70 -29.58
N ARG A 239 40.79 -23.73 -28.77
CA ARG A 239 40.73 -23.30 -27.36
C ARG A 239 40.23 -21.86 -27.23
N GLN A 240 40.79 -20.95 -28.04
CA GLN A 240 40.39 -19.54 -28.03
C GLN A 240 38.95 -19.29 -28.51
N PHE A 241 38.40 -20.15 -29.38
CA PHE A 241 36.97 -20.15 -29.71
C PHE A 241 36.09 -20.64 -28.54
N ALA A 242 36.53 -21.67 -27.81
CA ALA A 242 35.82 -22.18 -26.65
C ALA A 242 35.81 -21.18 -25.48
N ASP A 243 36.94 -20.52 -25.22
CA ASP A 243 37.10 -19.46 -24.21
C ASP A 243 36.21 -18.25 -24.52
N ARG A 244 36.03 -17.91 -25.80
CA ARG A 244 35.08 -16.89 -26.28
C ARG A 244 33.63 -17.35 -26.32
N GLN A 245 33.34 -18.55 -25.81
CA GLN A 245 32.02 -19.15 -25.69
C GLN A 245 31.27 -19.30 -27.02
N LEU A 246 31.97 -19.63 -28.12
CA LEU A 246 31.29 -19.98 -29.38
C LEU A 246 30.36 -21.18 -29.19
N ALA A 247 29.30 -21.25 -29.99
CA ALA A 247 28.34 -22.35 -29.94
C ALA A 247 28.94 -23.63 -30.56
N GLY A 248 29.58 -23.48 -31.73
CA GLY A 248 30.27 -24.56 -32.45
C GLY A 248 30.95 -24.05 -33.72
N VAL A 249 31.68 -24.92 -34.42
CA VAL A 249 32.36 -24.60 -35.68
C VAL A 249 31.91 -25.57 -36.78
N GLY A 250 31.21 -25.04 -37.79
CA GLY A 250 30.80 -25.76 -38.99
C GLY A 250 31.87 -25.70 -40.08
N VAL A 251 32.52 -26.82 -40.34
CA VAL A 251 33.52 -26.97 -41.42
C VAL A 251 32.86 -27.63 -42.62
N LYS A 252 32.83 -26.94 -43.76
CA LYS A 252 32.38 -27.51 -45.04
C LYS A 252 33.58 -28.18 -45.74
N PRO A 253 33.61 -29.52 -45.87
CA PRO A 253 34.72 -30.22 -46.50
C PRO A 253 34.77 -29.93 -48.01
N GLY A 254 35.94 -30.13 -48.64
CA GLY A 254 36.05 -30.08 -50.09
C GLY A 254 37.41 -29.61 -50.62
N ARG A 255 37.42 -28.48 -51.34
CA ARG A 255 38.54 -28.03 -52.19
C ARG A 255 39.82 -27.61 -51.46
N TYR A 256 39.74 -27.30 -50.17
CA TYR A 256 40.84 -26.66 -49.43
C TYR A 256 41.21 -27.39 -48.14
N LEU A 257 40.25 -28.11 -47.55
CA LEU A 257 40.44 -28.97 -46.37
C LEU A 257 39.86 -30.36 -46.69
N HIS A 258 40.74 -31.37 -46.73
CA HIS A 258 40.36 -32.76 -47.01
C HIS A 258 40.11 -33.57 -45.73
N GLU A 259 40.95 -33.39 -44.72
CA GLU A 259 40.80 -33.95 -43.37
C GLU A 259 41.06 -32.87 -42.32
N ILE A 260 40.39 -32.95 -41.18
CA ILE A 260 40.63 -32.08 -40.03
C ILE A 260 41.72 -32.73 -39.16
N PRO A 261 42.81 -32.02 -38.79
CA PRO A 261 43.88 -32.59 -38.00
C PRO A 261 43.40 -33.09 -36.62
N GLY A 262 43.90 -34.23 -36.16
CA GLY A 262 43.50 -34.83 -34.88
C GLY A 262 43.75 -33.95 -33.66
N GLU A 263 44.71 -33.03 -33.72
CA GLU A 263 44.98 -32.02 -32.69
C GLU A 263 43.79 -31.06 -32.49
N VAL A 264 43.09 -30.70 -33.58
CA VAL A 264 41.88 -29.86 -33.57
C VAL A 264 40.72 -30.59 -32.91
N LEU A 265 40.54 -31.88 -33.24
CA LEU A 265 39.49 -32.72 -32.64
C LEU A 265 39.74 -32.93 -31.15
N THR A 266 40.98 -33.24 -30.76
CA THR A 266 41.37 -33.43 -29.35
C THR A 266 41.18 -32.15 -28.52
N ALA A 267 41.52 -30.98 -29.08
CA ALA A 267 41.27 -29.69 -28.44
C ALA A 267 39.78 -29.38 -28.31
N ALA A 268 38.97 -29.72 -29.32
CA ALA A 268 37.53 -29.52 -29.32
C ALA A 268 36.78 -30.41 -28.32
N ASP A 269 37.16 -31.69 -28.22
CA ASP A 269 36.64 -32.60 -27.19
C ASP A 269 37.00 -32.09 -25.79
N SER A 270 38.27 -31.74 -25.57
CA SER A 270 38.76 -31.23 -24.28
C SER A 270 38.07 -29.94 -23.82
N ALA A 271 37.59 -29.12 -24.77
CA ALA A 271 36.94 -27.85 -24.52
C ALA A 271 35.40 -27.90 -24.62
N GLY A 272 34.82 -29.05 -24.97
CA GLY A 272 33.38 -29.21 -25.22
C GLY A 272 32.85 -28.26 -26.30
N LEU A 273 33.60 -28.05 -27.39
CA LEU A 273 33.21 -27.19 -28.52
C LEU A 273 32.87 -28.04 -29.75
N PRO A 274 31.59 -28.14 -30.16
CA PRO A 274 31.19 -28.96 -31.31
C PRO A 274 31.89 -28.57 -32.61
N ILE A 275 32.59 -29.52 -33.22
CA ILE A 275 33.11 -29.41 -34.60
C ILE A 275 32.19 -30.21 -35.51
N LEU A 276 31.53 -29.51 -36.44
CA LEU A 276 30.47 -30.04 -37.28
C LEU A 276 30.95 -30.13 -38.74
N LEU A 277 30.88 -31.30 -39.34
CA LEU A 277 31.18 -31.51 -40.75
C LEU A 277 29.91 -31.26 -41.59
N LEU A 278 29.84 -30.10 -42.25
CA LEU A 278 28.66 -29.65 -42.98
C LEU A 278 28.47 -30.39 -44.32
N PRO A 279 27.24 -30.58 -44.81
CA PRO A 279 26.97 -31.22 -46.09
C PRO A 279 27.55 -30.43 -47.28
N HIS A 280 28.10 -31.13 -48.27
CA HIS A 280 28.71 -30.50 -49.45
C HIS A 280 27.70 -29.72 -50.32
N GLY A 281 26.45 -30.18 -50.42
CA GLY A 281 25.47 -29.69 -51.39
C GLY A 281 24.80 -28.35 -51.04
N VAL A 282 24.88 -27.91 -49.78
CA VAL A 282 24.04 -26.84 -49.22
C VAL A 282 24.77 -25.49 -49.21
N GLY A 283 24.06 -24.39 -49.49
CA GLY A 283 24.62 -23.03 -49.48
C GLY A 283 25.02 -22.56 -48.06
N PHE A 284 25.99 -21.65 -47.96
CA PHE A 284 26.23 -20.96 -46.68
C PHE A 284 25.09 -20.00 -46.35
N ASP A 285 24.56 -19.32 -47.36
CA ASP A 285 23.35 -18.51 -47.34
C ASP A 285 22.13 -19.29 -46.85
N GLU A 286 21.95 -20.53 -47.31
CA GLU A 286 20.88 -21.43 -46.90
C GLU A 286 20.97 -21.81 -45.41
N ILE A 287 22.16 -22.25 -44.94
CA ILE A 287 22.40 -22.57 -43.52
C ILE A 287 22.23 -21.32 -42.64
N ILE A 288 22.78 -20.17 -43.05
CA ILE A 288 22.65 -18.91 -42.30
C ILE A 288 21.18 -18.51 -42.19
N HIS A 289 20.42 -18.59 -43.28
CA HIS A 289 19.02 -18.19 -43.31
C HIS A 289 18.14 -19.10 -42.45
N GLU A 290 18.33 -20.42 -42.52
CA GLU A 290 17.53 -21.37 -41.75
C GLU A 290 17.85 -21.34 -40.25
N VAL A 291 19.14 -21.26 -39.88
CA VAL A 291 19.55 -21.15 -38.46
C VAL A 291 19.10 -19.82 -37.86
N LEU A 292 19.33 -18.69 -38.55
CA LEU A 292 18.86 -17.38 -38.05
C LEU A 292 17.33 -17.27 -38.05
N GLY A 293 16.66 -17.83 -39.06
CA GLY A 293 15.20 -17.92 -39.11
C GLY A 293 14.64 -18.69 -37.90
N THR A 294 15.25 -19.83 -37.56
CA THR A 294 14.89 -20.61 -36.37
C THR A 294 15.11 -19.83 -35.07
N VAL A 295 16.27 -19.17 -34.91
CA VAL A 295 16.58 -18.33 -33.73
C VAL A 295 15.62 -17.15 -33.60
N LEU A 296 15.23 -16.50 -34.71
CA LEU A 296 14.29 -15.39 -34.70
C LEU A 296 12.87 -15.86 -34.39
N ALA A 297 12.39 -16.92 -35.05
CA ALA A 297 11.06 -17.49 -34.82
C ALA A 297 10.88 -17.94 -33.36
N ARG A 298 11.90 -18.54 -32.75
CA ARG A 298 11.84 -18.98 -31.35
C ARG A 298 11.74 -17.80 -30.37
N ARG A 299 12.45 -16.70 -30.64
CA ARG A 299 12.33 -15.44 -29.87
C ARG A 299 10.99 -14.74 -30.07
N GLU A 300 10.45 -14.77 -31.29
CA GLU A 300 9.13 -14.23 -31.57
C GLU A 300 8.04 -15.01 -30.83
N GLN A 301 8.14 -16.35 -30.80
CA GLN A 301 7.22 -17.20 -30.05
C GLN A 301 7.26 -16.91 -28.54
N ASP A 302 8.45 -16.76 -27.93
CA ASP A 302 8.58 -16.40 -26.51
C ASP A 302 7.93 -15.03 -26.20
N LEU A 303 8.10 -14.03 -27.08
CA LEU A 303 7.47 -12.71 -26.95
C LEU A 303 5.95 -12.78 -27.09
N GLN A 304 5.44 -13.49 -28.11
CA GLN A 304 4.00 -13.69 -28.32
C GLN A 304 3.35 -14.42 -27.13
N GLN A 305 4.04 -15.44 -26.57
CA GLN A 305 3.58 -16.15 -25.37
C GLN A 305 3.47 -15.20 -24.17
N ALA A 306 4.47 -14.34 -23.94
CA ALA A 306 4.48 -13.38 -22.84
C ALA A 306 3.45 -12.24 -23.01
N GLU A 307 3.17 -11.82 -24.25
CA GLU A 307 2.12 -10.85 -24.56
C GLU A 307 0.72 -11.45 -24.39
N GLN A 308 0.51 -12.68 -24.85
CA GLN A 308 -0.75 -13.42 -24.68
C GLN A 308 -1.10 -13.62 -23.20
N ILE A 309 -0.13 -14.02 -22.37
CA ILE A 309 -0.34 -14.18 -20.92
C ILE A 309 -0.71 -12.84 -20.27
N LEU A 310 -0.02 -11.75 -20.62
CA LEU A 310 -0.37 -10.41 -20.13
C LEU A 310 -1.78 -9.99 -20.57
N HIS A 311 -2.19 -10.28 -21.81
CA HIS A 311 -3.52 -9.97 -22.31
C HIS A 311 -4.62 -10.77 -21.58
N GLU A 312 -4.39 -12.05 -21.31
CA GLU A 312 -5.31 -12.90 -20.53
C GLU A 312 -5.46 -12.37 -19.09
N LEU A 313 -4.35 -12.00 -18.44
CA LEU A 313 -4.34 -11.42 -17.09
C LEU A 313 -5.04 -10.06 -17.02
N VAL A 314 -4.78 -9.16 -17.97
CA VAL A 314 -5.48 -7.87 -18.07
C VAL A 314 -6.97 -8.07 -18.34
N THR A 315 -7.34 -9.06 -19.16
CA THR A 315 -8.74 -9.40 -19.43
C THR A 315 -9.49 -9.74 -18.15
N ILE A 316 -8.92 -10.60 -17.29
CA ILE A 316 -9.51 -10.97 -15.98
C ILE A 316 -9.76 -9.71 -15.12
N VAL A 317 -8.79 -8.80 -15.04
CA VAL A 317 -8.93 -7.53 -14.29
C VAL A 317 -10.07 -6.66 -14.86
N VAL A 318 -10.18 -6.55 -16.19
CA VAL A 318 -11.19 -5.72 -16.87
C VAL A 318 -12.59 -6.31 -16.81
N THR A 319 -12.75 -7.64 -16.93
CA THR A 319 -14.04 -8.32 -16.71
C THR A 319 -14.42 -8.36 -15.22
N GLY A 320 -13.48 -7.99 -14.35
CA GLY A 320 -13.72 -7.79 -12.93
C GLY A 320 -13.51 -9.02 -12.06
N GLY A 321 -12.84 -10.05 -12.58
CA GLY A 321 -12.55 -11.30 -11.90
C GLY A 321 -11.61 -11.17 -10.69
N GLU A 322 -11.52 -12.26 -9.94
CA GLU A 322 -10.89 -12.29 -8.61
C GLU A 322 -9.47 -12.88 -8.62
N LEU A 323 -8.81 -12.88 -7.46
CA LEU A 323 -7.43 -13.37 -7.33
C LEU A 323 -7.29 -14.87 -7.66
N ASP A 324 -8.32 -15.67 -7.41
CA ASP A 324 -8.31 -17.10 -7.74
C ASP A 324 -8.33 -17.36 -9.26
N GLU A 325 -9.01 -16.52 -10.04
CA GLU A 325 -8.93 -16.56 -11.52
C GLU A 325 -7.53 -16.24 -12.01
N VAL A 326 -6.91 -15.20 -11.43
CA VAL A 326 -5.51 -14.83 -11.71
C VAL A 326 -4.58 -15.99 -11.38
N CYS A 327 -4.68 -16.57 -10.17
CA CYS A 327 -3.87 -17.71 -9.75
C CYS A 327 -4.06 -18.92 -10.68
N SER A 328 -5.32 -19.26 -11.00
CA SER A 328 -5.66 -20.41 -11.86
C SER A 328 -5.10 -20.25 -13.27
N ARG A 329 -5.19 -19.05 -13.84
CA ARG A 329 -4.62 -18.71 -15.14
C ARG A 329 -3.12 -18.93 -15.17
N ILE A 330 -2.39 -18.42 -14.17
CA ILE A 330 -0.93 -18.56 -14.08
C ILE A 330 -0.53 -20.02 -13.85
N ALA A 331 -1.21 -20.71 -12.93
CA ALA A 331 -0.93 -22.11 -12.61
C ALA A 331 -1.08 -23.02 -13.85
N SER A 332 -2.04 -22.73 -14.73
CA SER A 332 -2.24 -23.47 -15.99
C SER A 332 -1.08 -23.29 -16.98
N HIS A 333 -0.51 -22.08 -17.08
CA HIS A 333 0.64 -21.79 -17.97
C HIS A 333 1.97 -22.29 -17.41
N VAL A 334 2.14 -22.20 -16.08
CA VAL A 334 3.41 -22.49 -15.40
C VAL A 334 3.54 -23.95 -14.96
N LYS A 335 2.44 -24.73 -14.94
CA LYS A 335 2.36 -26.10 -14.42
C LYS A 335 2.79 -26.22 -12.95
N GLY A 336 2.38 -25.26 -12.14
CA GLY A 336 2.73 -25.18 -10.73
C GLY A 336 1.53 -24.88 -9.85
N THR A 337 1.81 -24.38 -8.65
CA THR A 337 0.80 -23.82 -7.75
C THR A 337 1.15 -22.39 -7.41
N VAL A 338 0.18 -21.50 -7.55
CA VAL A 338 0.32 -20.08 -7.28
C VAL A 338 -0.53 -19.73 -6.09
N ALA A 339 0.05 -19.05 -5.11
CA ALA A 339 -0.65 -18.50 -3.95
C ALA A 339 -0.44 -16.99 -3.86
N VAL A 340 -1.47 -16.26 -3.48
CA VAL A 340 -1.38 -14.84 -3.09
C VAL A 340 -1.53 -14.72 -1.58
N THR A 341 -0.70 -13.90 -0.95
CA THR A 341 -0.71 -13.69 0.50
C THR A 341 -0.86 -12.22 0.86
N THR A 342 -1.49 -11.95 2.00
CA THR A 342 -1.43 -10.64 2.66
C THR A 342 -0.03 -10.31 3.17
N MET A 343 0.15 -9.07 3.65
CA MET A 343 1.35 -8.60 4.34
C MET A 343 1.60 -9.30 5.70
N ASP A 344 0.58 -9.86 6.36
CA ASP A 344 0.70 -10.70 7.56
C ASP A 344 0.80 -12.21 7.25
N GLY A 345 1.00 -12.57 5.99
CA GLY A 345 1.27 -13.94 5.55
C GLY A 345 0.04 -14.84 5.38
N ARG A 346 -1.18 -14.33 5.55
CA ARG A 346 -2.40 -15.13 5.30
C ARG A 346 -2.53 -15.37 3.79
N VAL A 347 -2.74 -16.62 3.39
CA VAL A 347 -3.07 -16.96 1.99
C VAL A 347 -4.49 -16.48 1.70
N THR A 348 -4.67 -15.68 0.66
CA THR A 348 -5.98 -15.11 0.26
C THR A 348 -6.58 -15.80 -0.95
N ALA A 349 -5.73 -16.34 -1.83
CA ALA A 349 -6.11 -17.07 -3.04
C ALA A 349 -5.05 -18.12 -3.35
N VAL A 350 -5.45 -19.26 -3.91
CA VAL A 350 -4.53 -20.33 -4.30
C VAL A 350 -5.10 -21.17 -5.44
N ALA A 351 -4.27 -21.50 -6.43
CA ALA A 351 -4.66 -22.43 -7.49
C ALA A 351 -3.44 -23.20 -8.03
N GLY A 352 -3.64 -24.48 -8.36
CA GLY A 352 -2.62 -25.32 -8.97
C GLY A 352 -2.75 -26.80 -8.65
N GLN A 353 -1.66 -27.53 -8.94
CA GLN A 353 -1.61 -28.99 -8.86
C GLN A 353 -1.11 -29.54 -7.52
N LEU A 354 -0.38 -28.74 -6.73
CA LEU A 354 0.17 -29.12 -5.42
C LEU A 354 -0.81 -28.68 -4.32
N PRO A 355 -1.29 -29.57 -3.44
CA PRO A 355 -2.22 -29.21 -2.39
C PRO A 355 -1.62 -28.19 -1.41
N LEU A 356 -2.39 -27.15 -1.04
CA LEU A 356 -1.94 -26.14 -0.07
C LEU A 356 -1.49 -26.77 1.27
N ALA A 357 -2.14 -27.85 1.71
CA ALA A 357 -1.80 -28.58 2.94
C ALA A 357 -0.41 -29.25 2.89
N GLU A 358 0.15 -29.52 1.71
CA GLU A 358 1.53 -29.99 1.54
C GLU A 358 2.50 -28.79 1.51
N LEU A 359 2.12 -27.72 0.80
CA LEU A 359 2.92 -26.48 0.73
C LEU A 359 3.09 -25.82 2.10
N GLN A 360 2.08 -25.84 2.96
CA GLN A 360 2.13 -25.32 4.33
C GLN A 360 3.10 -26.08 5.26
N GLN A 361 3.62 -27.23 4.85
CA GLN A 361 4.67 -27.98 5.58
C GLN A 361 6.09 -27.51 5.21
N LEU A 362 6.23 -26.64 4.20
CA LEU A 362 7.51 -26.06 3.81
C LEU A 362 7.99 -25.02 4.82
N THR A 363 9.31 -24.83 4.90
CA THR A 363 9.96 -23.89 5.83
C THR A 363 9.59 -22.42 5.60
N CYS A 364 9.02 -22.08 4.45
CA CYS A 364 8.48 -20.75 4.15
C CYS A 364 7.11 -20.48 4.79
N PHE A 365 6.51 -21.43 5.51
CA PHE A 365 5.30 -21.23 6.31
C PHE A 365 5.58 -21.32 7.82
N ASP A 366 4.74 -20.67 8.64
CA ASP A 366 4.70 -20.81 10.10
C ASP A 366 3.81 -21.98 10.53
N VAL A 367 3.84 -22.32 11.82
CA VAL A 367 3.05 -23.44 12.38
C VAL A 367 1.53 -23.20 12.31
N ALA A 368 1.10 -21.96 12.10
CA ALA A 368 -0.29 -21.58 11.87
C ALA A 368 -0.67 -21.56 10.37
N GLY A 369 0.22 -22.01 9.48
CA GLY A 369 -0.02 -22.08 8.04
C GLY A 369 0.07 -20.75 7.30
N ARG A 370 0.65 -19.70 7.92
CA ARG A 370 0.91 -18.40 7.27
C ARG A 370 2.27 -18.35 6.61
N PHE A 371 2.37 -17.70 5.47
CA PHE A 371 3.62 -17.49 4.74
C PHE A 371 4.54 -16.49 5.46
N ARG A 372 5.83 -16.81 5.58
CA ARG A 372 6.85 -16.01 6.27
C ARG A 372 7.36 -14.87 5.39
N VAL A 373 6.57 -13.81 5.30
CA VAL A 373 6.82 -12.65 4.44
C VAL A 373 8.18 -12.00 4.72
N GLU A 374 8.60 -12.00 5.98
CA GLU A 374 9.83 -11.37 6.50
C GLU A 374 11.10 -12.21 6.36
N GLN A 375 10.99 -13.54 6.26
CA GLN A 375 12.13 -14.46 6.08
C GLN A 375 12.36 -14.85 4.62
N THR A 376 11.38 -14.60 3.75
CA THR A 376 11.42 -14.98 2.33
C THR A 376 12.21 -13.99 1.50
N ARG A 377 13.21 -14.47 0.76
CA ARG A 377 13.90 -13.68 -0.27
C ARG A 377 13.03 -13.57 -1.52
N VAL A 378 12.88 -12.34 -2.00
CA VAL A 378 12.03 -11.99 -3.15
C VAL A 378 12.86 -12.02 -4.43
N GLY A 379 12.35 -12.63 -5.49
CA GLY A 379 13.03 -12.73 -6.79
C GLY A 379 14.13 -13.81 -6.85
N GLU A 380 14.40 -14.49 -5.74
CA GLU A 380 15.28 -15.66 -5.68
C GLU A 380 14.44 -16.95 -5.69
N VAL A 381 14.85 -17.94 -6.50
CA VAL A 381 14.28 -19.29 -6.45
C VAL A 381 14.88 -20.02 -5.24
N GLN A 382 14.02 -20.48 -4.34
CA GLN A 382 14.36 -21.26 -3.16
C GLN A 382 13.98 -22.73 -3.41
N LYS A 383 14.64 -23.69 -2.75
CA LYS A 383 14.31 -25.12 -2.88
C LYS A 383 14.26 -25.80 -1.52
N ALA A 384 13.13 -26.45 -1.22
CA ALA A 384 12.88 -27.18 0.02
C ALA A 384 12.05 -28.44 -0.28
N ASN A 385 12.43 -29.58 0.31
CA ASN A 385 11.72 -30.87 0.17
C ASN A 385 11.42 -31.28 -1.29
N GLY A 386 12.31 -30.94 -2.22
CA GLY A 386 12.14 -31.20 -3.66
C GLY A 386 11.40 -30.09 -4.43
N ILE A 387 10.56 -29.31 -3.75
CA ILE A 387 9.77 -28.21 -4.32
C ILE A 387 10.65 -26.96 -4.46
N CYS A 388 10.60 -26.34 -5.64
CA CYS A 388 11.11 -25.00 -5.90
C CYS A 388 10.03 -23.97 -5.58
N SER A 389 10.39 -22.83 -5.01
CA SER A 389 9.48 -21.70 -4.77
C SER A 389 10.10 -20.37 -5.17
N LEU A 390 9.28 -19.49 -5.77
CA LEU A 390 9.65 -18.14 -6.18
C LEU A 390 8.60 -17.16 -5.66
N ALA A 391 9.02 -16.21 -4.84
CA ALA A 391 8.14 -15.17 -4.29
C ALA A 391 8.45 -13.81 -4.90
N VAL A 392 7.43 -13.08 -5.33
CA VAL A 392 7.50 -11.70 -5.80
C VAL A 392 6.61 -10.78 -4.95
N ARG A 393 6.91 -9.48 -4.91
CA ARG A 393 6.09 -8.49 -4.17
C ARG A 393 4.99 -7.96 -5.07
N ILE A 394 3.77 -7.94 -4.56
CA ILE A 394 2.63 -7.29 -5.20
C ILE A 394 2.64 -5.82 -4.77
N ARG A 395 2.88 -4.89 -5.70
CA ARG A 395 2.97 -3.44 -5.39
C ARG A 395 1.85 -2.65 -6.05
N GLY A 396 1.07 -1.93 -5.25
CA GLY A 396 0.09 -0.94 -5.70
C GLY A 396 0.70 0.46 -5.61
N GLY A 397 1.33 0.93 -6.70
CA GLY A 397 2.10 2.18 -6.67
C GLY A 397 3.27 2.08 -5.69
N THR A 398 3.22 2.88 -4.62
CA THR A 398 4.22 2.86 -3.52
C THR A 398 3.86 1.89 -2.39
N ARG A 399 2.63 1.37 -2.31
CA ARG A 399 2.18 0.48 -1.24
C ARG A 399 2.54 -0.98 -1.55
N ASP A 400 3.07 -1.70 -0.56
CA ASP A 400 3.26 -3.15 -0.61
C ASP A 400 1.94 -3.82 -0.20
N LEU A 401 1.35 -4.61 -1.10
CA LEU A 401 0.01 -5.20 -0.92
C LEU A 401 0.06 -6.66 -0.45
N GLY A 402 1.17 -7.36 -0.70
CA GLY A 402 1.27 -8.79 -0.43
C GLY A 402 2.37 -9.50 -1.21
N ARG A 403 2.32 -10.83 -1.22
CA ARG A 403 3.24 -11.67 -2.01
C ARG A 403 2.45 -12.51 -3.01
N LEU A 404 3.01 -12.69 -4.20
CA LEU A 404 2.60 -13.75 -5.12
C LEU A 404 3.71 -14.79 -5.12
N VAL A 405 3.37 -16.05 -4.85
CA VAL A 405 4.33 -17.13 -4.64
C VAL A 405 3.99 -18.28 -5.57
N LEU A 406 4.93 -18.63 -6.43
CA LEU A 406 4.89 -19.81 -7.28
C LEU A 406 5.61 -20.98 -6.58
N PHE A 407 5.03 -22.17 -6.70
CA PHE A 407 5.61 -23.44 -6.27
C PHE A 407 5.61 -24.45 -7.43
N THR A 408 6.73 -25.13 -7.66
CA THR A 408 6.89 -26.18 -8.69
C THR A 408 7.66 -27.37 -8.14
N ASP A 409 7.32 -28.59 -8.58
CA ASP A 409 8.07 -29.82 -8.31
C ASP A 409 9.30 -30.00 -9.23
N HIS A 410 9.40 -29.17 -10.27
CA HIS A 410 10.46 -29.15 -11.27
C HIS A 410 11.31 -27.86 -11.19
N PRO A 411 12.52 -27.85 -11.79
CA PRO A 411 13.36 -26.64 -11.87
C PRO A 411 12.63 -25.51 -12.61
N MET A 412 12.75 -24.28 -12.09
CA MET A 412 12.13 -23.11 -12.71
C MET A 412 12.93 -22.57 -13.90
N SER A 413 12.24 -22.08 -14.92
CA SER A 413 12.82 -21.39 -16.09
C SER A 413 12.78 -19.87 -15.95
N HIS A 414 13.59 -19.17 -16.74
CA HIS A 414 13.50 -17.71 -16.86
C HIS A 414 12.13 -17.21 -17.37
N SER A 415 11.46 -17.97 -18.25
CA SER A 415 10.13 -17.61 -18.74
C SER A 415 9.06 -17.67 -17.64
N GLN A 416 9.13 -18.65 -16.72
CA GLN A 416 8.23 -18.72 -15.57
C GLN A 416 8.42 -17.53 -14.61
N GLN A 417 9.67 -17.05 -14.43
CA GLN A 417 9.93 -15.85 -13.64
C GLN A 417 9.26 -14.61 -14.21
N HIS A 418 9.36 -14.36 -15.53
CA HIS A 418 8.69 -13.23 -16.18
C HIS A 418 7.17 -13.30 -16.10
N VAL A 419 6.58 -14.50 -16.21
CA VAL A 419 5.14 -14.71 -16.02
C VAL A 419 4.71 -14.38 -14.58
N VAL A 420 5.51 -14.75 -13.58
CA VAL A 420 5.26 -14.42 -12.17
C VAL A 420 5.38 -12.91 -11.90
N ASP A 421 6.34 -12.22 -12.54
CA ASP A 421 6.46 -10.76 -12.46
C ASP A 421 5.24 -10.05 -13.09
N GLN A 422 4.81 -10.45 -14.30
CA GLN A 422 3.60 -9.93 -14.95
C GLN A 422 2.34 -10.18 -14.10
N ALA A 423 2.21 -11.38 -13.55
CA ALA A 423 1.14 -11.76 -12.64
C ALA A 423 1.07 -10.87 -11.39
N SER A 424 2.21 -10.45 -10.84
CA SER A 424 2.24 -9.56 -9.68
C SER A 424 1.60 -8.20 -9.97
N ALA A 425 1.71 -7.69 -11.21
CA ALA A 425 1.08 -6.44 -11.62
C ALA A 425 -0.45 -6.61 -11.80
N ALA A 426 -0.90 -7.72 -12.37
CA ALA A 426 -2.33 -8.03 -12.47
C ALA A 426 -2.98 -8.22 -11.09
N ALA A 427 -2.33 -9.00 -10.21
CA ALA A 427 -2.76 -9.18 -8.82
C ALA A 427 -2.78 -7.85 -8.04
N ALA A 428 -1.83 -6.93 -8.31
CA ALA A 428 -1.83 -5.60 -7.71
C ALA A 428 -3.06 -4.77 -8.13
N LEU A 429 -3.51 -4.86 -9.38
CA LEU A 429 -4.73 -4.20 -9.85
C LEU A 429 -5.98 -4.79 -9.18
N VAL A 430 -6.09 -6.12 -9.08
CA VAL A 430 -7.21 -6.79 -8.38
C VAL A 430 -7.23 -6.38 -6.90
N LEU A 431 -6.11 -6.48 -6.18
CA LEU A 431 -6.03 -6.08 -4.76
C LEU A 431 -6.30 -4.58 -4.56
N THR A 432 -5.81 -3.71 -5.46
CA THR A 432 -6.10 -2.27 -5.38
C THR A 432 -7.59 -2.00 -5.60
N LYS A 433 -8.25 -2.69 -6.53
CA LYS A 433 -9.70 -2.64 -6.74
C LYS A 433 -10.46 -3.13 -5.50
N MET A 434 -10.08 -4.28 -4.93
CA MET A 434 -10.71 -4.84 -3.72
C MET A 434 -10.58 -3.90 -2.52
N HIS A 435 -9.39 -3.33 -2.29
CA HIS A 435 -9.17 -2.33 -1.25
C HIS A 435 -9.97 -1.05 -1.51
N ALA A 436 -10.07 -0.58 -2.76
CA ALA A 436 -10.87 0.59 -3.10
C ALA A 436 -12.38 0.35 -2.87
N ILE A 437 -12.91 -0.82 -3.22
CA ILE A 437 -14.30 -1.21 -2.95
C ILE A 437 -14.53 -1.29 -1.43
N SER A 438 -13.67 -2.01 -0.70
CA SER A 438 -13.75 -2.14 0.76
C SER A 438 -13.65 -0.80 1.48
N ALA A 439 -12.82 0.13 1.00
CA ALA A 439 -12.73 1.50 1.52
C ALA A 439 -13.99 2.34 1.22
N VAL A 440 -14.60 2.19 0.04
CA VAL A 440 -15.87 2.85 -0.31
C VAL A 440 -17.03 2.29 0.51
N GLU A 441 -17.10 0.97 0.72
CA GLU A 441 -18.10 0.34 1.58
C GLU A 441 -17.93 0.74 3.05
N SER A 442 -16.69 0.76 3.55
CA SER A 442 -16.38 1.21 4.90
C SER A 442 -16.74 2.68 5.10
N LYS A 443 -16.47 3.53 4.09
CA LYS A 443 -16.89 4.93 4.10
C LYS A 443 -18.42 5.07 4.05
N TYR A 444 -19.12 4.31 3.21
CA TYR A 444 -20.58 4.35 3.14
C TYR A 444 -21.23 3.94 4.47
N LYS A 445 -20.73 2.87 5.10
CA LYS A 445 -21.09 2.45 6.45
C LYS A 445 -20.82 3.55 7.47
N ALA A 446 -19.67 4.20 7.40
CA ALA A 446 -19.31 5.31 8.28
C ALA A 446 -20.22 6.53 8.11
N ASP A 447 -20.46 6.97 6.88
CA ASP A 447 -21.31 8.13 6.56
C ASP A 447 -22.76 7.87 7.01
N PHE A 448 -23.31 6.66 6.81
CA PHE A 448 -24.63 6.26 7.30
C PHE A 448 -24.74 6.32 8.83
N VAL A 449 -23.79 5.69 9.53
CA VAL A 449 -23.76 5.68 11.01
C VAL A 449 -23.61 7.10 11.55
N HIS A 450 -22.76 7.92 10.95
CA HIS A 450 -22.56 9.31 11.38
C HIS A 450 -23.78 10.19 11.13
N ASP A 451 -24.56 9.92 10.08
CA ASP A 451 -25.83 10.60 9.85
C ASP A 451 -26.90 10.21 10.88
N VAL A 452 -26.94 8.93 11.30
CA VAL A 452 -27.76 8.48 12.44
C VAL A 452 -27.32 9.18 13.73
N LEU A 453 -26.02 9.20 14.04
CA LEU A 453 -25.46 9.84 15.25
C LEU A 453 -25.55 11.37 15.25
N ARG A 454 -25.78 12.00 14.09
CA ARG A 454 -26.14 13.42 13.96
C ARG A 454 -27.64 13.70 14.07
N GLY A 455 -28.46 12.68 14.28
CA GLY A 455 -29.92 12.80 14.39
C GLY A 455 -30.64 13.01 13.07
N ARG A 456 -30.06 12.64 11.91
CA ARG A 456 -30.71 12.73 10.58
C ARG A 456 -31.71 11.58 10.36
N ILE A 457 -32.55 11.32 11.34
CA ILE A 457 -33.48 10.19 11.39
C ILE A 457 -34.80 10.62 10.72
N VAL A 458 -34.90 10.43 9.40
CA VAL A 458 -36.09 10.80 8.61
C VAL A 458 -37.22 9.77 8.75
N ALA A 459 -36.88 8.48 8.89
CA ALA A 459 -37.83 7.40 9.12
C ALA A 459 -37.11 6.23 9.82
N ALA A 460 -37.46 5.95 11.07
CA ALA A 460 -36.80 4.93 11.90
C ALA A 460 -36.81 3.54 11.24
N ASP A 461 -37.99 3.05 10.83
CA ASP A 461 -38.16 1.74 10.19
C ASP A 461 -37.23 1.50 8.99
N ARG A 462 -36.96 2.56 8.20
CA ARG A 462 -36.05 2.48 7.05
C ARG A 462 -34.59 2.36 7.47
N ILE A 463 -34.20 3.08 8.52
CA ILE A 463 -32.84 3.06 9.07
C ILE A 463 -32.59 1.72 9.76
N LEU A 464 -33.55 1.21 10.56
CA LEU A 464 -33.49 -0.11 11.17
C LEU A 464 -33.40 -1.21 10.11
N SER A 465 -34.30 -1.23 9.12
CA SER A 465 -34.26 -2.22 8.03
C SER A 465 -32.95 -2.17 7.23
N HIS A 466 -32.37 -0.99 7.02
CA HIS A 466 -31.08 -0.87 6.37
C HIS A 466 -29.93 -1.37 7.26
N ALA A 467 -29.94 -1.06 8.56
CA ALA A 467 -28.98 -1.57 9.53
C ALA A 467 -29.00 -3.10 9.59
N THR A 468 -30.18 -3.72 9.64
CA THR A 468 -30.34 -5.19 9.58
C THR A 468 -29.75 -5.76 8.29
N SER A 469 -29.90 -5.08 7.15
CA SER A 469 -29.29 -5.50 5.87
C SER A 469 -27.76 -5.44 5.85
N LEU A 470 -27.16 -4.68 6.78
CA LEU A 470 -25.72 -4.57 6.99
C LEU A 470 -25.20 -5.51 8.11
N GLY A 471 -26.08 -6.31 8.71
CA GLY A 471 -25.76 -7.23 9.81
C GLY A 471 -25.78 -6.58 11.20
N TRP A 472 -26.44 -5.44 11.36
CA TRP A 472 -26.49 -4.70 12.61
C TRP A 472 -27.88 -4.73 13.24
N ASP A 473 -27.92 -4.89 14.57
CA ASP A 473 -29.14 -4.73 15.36
C ASP A 473 -29.10 -3.41 16.13
N LEU A 474 -29.98 -2.49 15.71
CA LEU A 474 -30.20 -1.19 16.33
C LEU A 474 -31.58 -1.07 16.98
N ASP A 475 -32.39 -2.14 17.02
CA ASP A 475 -33.74 -2.16 17.61
C ASP A 475 -33.72 -2.79 19.01
N ARG A 476 -32.72 -2.38 19.80
CA ARG A 476 -32.44 -2.88 21.15
C ARG A 476 -31.89 -1.75 22.03
N GLU A 477 -31.68 -2.03 23.32
CA GLU A 477 -30.90 -1.12 24.16
C GLU A 477 -29.43 -1.13 23.72
N LEU A 478 -28.85 0.06 23.52
CA LEU A 478 -27.53 0.25 22.94
C LEU A 478 -26.64 1.10 23.86
N VAL A 479 -25.33 0.90 23.77
CA VAL A 479 -24.32 1.82 24.30
C VAL A 479 -23.42 2.29 23.16
N VAL A 480 -23.11 3.58 23.16
CA VAL A 480 -22.13 4.19 22.26
C VAL A 480 -20.79 4.29 23.00
N VAL A 481 -19.73 3.79 22.38
CA VAL A 481 -18.36 3.91 22.86
C VAL A 481 -17.56 4.66 21.79
N VAL A 482 -16.82 5.68 22.18
CA VAL A 482 -15.91 6.41 21.30
C VAL A 482 -14.49 6.23 21.82
N ALA A 483 -13.58 5.84 20.93
CA ALA A 483 -12.16 5.72 21.22
C ALA A 483 -11.37 6.67 20.29
N GLU A 484 -10.62 7.59 20.86
CA GLU A 484 -9.90 8.64 20.14
C GLU A 484 -8.41 8.56 20.46
N TYR A 485 -7.55 8.62 19.43
CA TYR A 485 -6.11 8.67 19.64
C TYR A 485 -5.71 9.81 20.58
N ASP A 486 -4.79 9.52 21.50
CA ASP A 486 -4.21 10.53 22.35
C ASP A 486 -3.16 11.32 21.56
N ASP A 487 -3.12 12.63 21.78
CA ASP A 487 -2.28 13.58 21.05
C ASP A 487 -0.80 13.41 21.45
N THR A 488 -0.07 12.62 20.66
CA THR A 488 1.34 12.26 20.92
C THR A 488 2.34 13.39 20.65
N GLY A 489 1.91 14.54 20.10
CA GLY A 489 2.78 15.67 19.77
C GLY A 489 3.80 15.45 18.64
N GLU A 490 4.18 14.21 18.32
CA GLU A 490 4.94 13.87 17.12
C GLU A 490 4.03 13.88 15.88
N PRO A 491 4.37 14.65 14.82
CA PRO A 491 3.65 14.59 13.56
C PRO A 491 3.74 13.19 12.95
N ILE A 492 2.60 12.56 12.69
CA ILE A 492 2.49 11.29 11.96
C ILE A 492 2.71 11.57 10.45
N GLU A 493 3.89 12.09 10.10
CA GLU A 493 4.27 12.50 8.75
C GLU A 493 4.87 11.35 7.91
N THR A 494 5.26 10.25 8.56
CA THR A 494 5.90 9.09 7.91
C THR A 494 5.00 7.85 7.79
N MET A 495 3.81 7.87 8.39
CA MET A 495 2.83 6.79 8.26
C MET A 495 1.60 7.26 7.50
N ASP A 496 1.13 6.41 6.58
CA ASP A 496 -0.12 6.62 5.88
C ASP A 496 -1.30 6.65 6.88
N LYS A 497 -1.82 7.86 7.14
CA LYS A 497 -2.89 8.11 8.12
C LYS A 497 -4.12 7.24 7.85
N GLN A 498 -4.44 6.99 6.58
CA GLN A 498 -5.54 6.11 6.19
C GLN A 498 -5.28 4.65 6.60
N SER A 499 -4.06 4.14 6.35
CA SER A 499 -3.66 2.80 6.78
C SER A 499 -3.66 2.62 8.32
N LEU A 500 -3.40 3.69 9.09
CA LEU A 500 -3.53 3.67 10.56
C LEU A 500 -5.00 3.63 11.01
N GLN A 501 -5.86 4.44 10.39
CA GLN A 501 -7.31 4.48 10.65
C GLN A 501 -7.95 3.12 10.40
N GLU A 502 -7.69 2.51 9.23
CA GLU A 502 -8.21 1.20 8.85
C GLU A 502 -7.74 0.10 9.81
N ARG A 503 -6.49 0.16 10.29
CA ARG A 503 -5.98 -0.77 11.31
C ARG A 503 -6.68 -0.62 12.65
N PHE A 504 -6.88 0.62 13.12
CA PHE A 504 -7.54 0.89 14.41
C PHE A 504 -9.00 0.44 14.40
N ALA A 505 -9.75 0.81 13.35
CA ALA A 505 -11.12 0.35 13.16
C ALA A 505 -11.21 -1.19 13.10
N ARG A 506 -10.33 -1.85 12.34
CA ARG A 506 -10.28 -3.34 12.27
C ARG A 506 -9.95 -4.00 13.61
N ALA A 507 -9.08 -3.39 14.42
CA ALA A 507 -8.75 -3.91 15.75
C ALA A 507 -9.97 -3.85 16.68
N TRP A 508 -10.67 -2.70 16.70
CA TRP A 508 -11.93 -2.55 17.42
C TRP A 508 -13.00 -3.51 16.92
N THR A 509 -13.17 -3.67 15.61
CA THR A 509 -14.09 -4.66 15.03
C THR A 509 -13.76 -6.06 15.58
N SER A 510 -12.49 -6.47 15.51
CA SER A 510 -12.07 -7.79 15.98
C SER A 510 -12.19 -8.01 17.50
N ALA A 511 -12.14 -6.96 18.31
CA ALA A 511 -12.34 -7.04 19.76
C ALA A 511 -13.82 -7.10 20.13
N VAL A 512 -14.65 -6.26 19.51
CA VAL A 512 -16.08 -6.15 19.81
C VAL A 512 -16.85 -7.37 19.31
N THR A 513 -16.61 -7.83 18.06
CA THR A 513 -17.39 -8.93 17.45
C THR A 513 -17.13 -10.31 18.08
N GLN A 514 -16.16 -10.45 18.98
CA GLN A 514 -16.00 -11.65 19.81
C GLN A 514 -17.09 -11.75 20.91
N GLY A 515 -17.66 -10.61 21.33
CA GLY A 515 -18.71 -10.55 22.36
C GLY A 515 -20.08 -10.13 21.84
N ASP A 516 -20.14 -9.28 20.80
CA ASP A 516 -21.36 -8.81 20.16
C ASP A 516 -21.17 -8.77 18.64
N ALA A 517 -21.66 -9.80 17.95
CA ALA A 517 -21.50 -9.96 16.51
C ALA A 517 -22.35 -8.99 15.68
N GLU A 518 -23.36 -8.36 16.29
CA GLU A 518 -24.30 -7.42 15.65
C GLU A 518 -23.93 -5.95 15.95
N ALA A 519 -22.84 -5.71 16.68
CA ALA A 519 -22.33 -4.39 16.98
C ALA A 519 -21.85 -3.65 15.72
N VAL A 520 -22.11 -2.35 15.69
CA VAL A 520 -21.57 -1.43 14.69
C VAL A 520 -20.18 -0.98 15.13
N VAL A 521 -19.19 -1.05 14.24
CA VAL A 521 -17.87 -0.42 14.45
C VAL A 521 -17.50 0.41 13.22
N VAL A 522 -17.19 1.69 13.43
CA VAL A 522 -16.89 2.68 12.40
C VAL A 522 -15.67 3.50 12.79
N GLY A 523 -14.67 3.61 11.91
CA GLY A 523 -13.57 4.56 12.06
C GLY A 523 -13.80 5.83 11.23
N ALA A 524 -13.56 7.00 11.83
CA ALA A 524 -13.63 8.29 11.16
C ALA A 524 -12.58 9.25 11.73
N GLY A 525 -11.65 9.74 10.92
CA GLY A 525 -10.63 10.68 11.41
C GLY A 525 -9.68 10.03 12.42
N ASP A 526 -9.62 10.53 13.65
CA ASP A 526 -8.84 9.98 14.77
C ASP A 526 -9.71 9.23 15.79
N GLU A 527 -11.03 9.14 15.56
CA GLU A 527 -11.99 8.43 16.40
C GLU A 527 -12.46 7.11 15.76
N VAL A 528 -12.70 6.11 16.60
CA VAL A 528 -13.51 4.92 16.30
C VAL A 528 -14.75 4.95 17.17
N THR A 529 -15.91 4.84 16.56
CA THR A 529 -17.20 4.72 17.24
C THR A 529 -17.70 3.29 17.18
N VAL A 530 -18.10 2.76 18.33
CA VAL A 530 -18.76 1.46 18.49
C VAL A 530 -20.18 1.72 18.98
N ILE A 531 -21.16 1.04 18.39
CA ILE A 531 -22.53 0.97 18.88
C ILE A 531 -22.81 -0.50 19.17
N ALA A 532 -22.91 -0.87 20.45
CA ALA A 532 -23.03 -2.26 20.89
C ALA A 532 -24.31 -2.45 21.71
N GLY A 533 -24.89 -3.65 21.66
CA GLY A 533 -26.03 -4.02 22.48
C GLY A 533 -25.69 -4.03 23.96
N VAL A 534 -26.64 -3.63 24.80
CA VAL A 534 -26.60 -3.92 26.24
C VAL A 534 -27.79 -4.79 26.63
N THR A 535 -27.59 -5.61 27.65
CA THR A 535 -28.66 -6.38 28.27
C THR A 535 -29.32 -5.55 29.37
N ALA A 536 -30.62 -5.74 29.58
CA ALA A 536 -31.40 -4.97 30.57
C ALA A 536 -30.95 -5.12 32.04
N GLU A 537 -29.96 -5.98 32.32
CA GLU A 537 -29.32 -6.16 33.64
C GLU A 537 -27.86 -5.67 33.71
N GLU A 538 -27.33 -5.02 32.65
CA GLU A 538 -25.99 -4.44 32.69
C GLU A 538 -25.95 -3.13 33.48
N SER A 539 -25.19 -3.13 34.59
CA SER A 539 -24.86 -1.92 35.33
C SER A 539 -23.71 -1.17 34.67
N VAL A 540 -23.54 0.10 35.03
CA VAL A 540 -22.43 0.96 34.57
C VAL A 540 -21.07 0.28 34.72
N GLU A 541 -20.85 -0.43 35.84
CA GLU A 541 -19.61 -1.15 36.12
C GLU A 541 -19.41 -2.35 35.21
N ARG A 542 -20.48 -3.07 34.85
CA ARG A 542 -20.43 -4.20 33.90
C ARG A 542 -20.11 -3.72 32.49
N THR A 543 -20.78 -2.67 32.03
CA THR A 543 -20.52 -2.04 30.72
C THR A 543 -19.09 -1.51 30.65
N THR A 544 -18.61 -0.83 31.70
CA THR A 544 -17.23 -0.36 31.79
C THR A 544 -16.23 -1.52 31.75
N ALA A 545 -16.41 -2.57 32.56
CA ALA A 545 -15.53 -3.75 32.54
C ALA A 545 -15.55 -4.53 31.21
N ARG A 546 -16.65 -4.46 30.45
CA ARG A 546 -16.75 -5.01 29.09
C ARG A 546 -15.91 -4.19 28.10
N VAL A 547 -15.98 -2.86 28.17
CA VAL A 547 -15.17 -1.96 27.35
C VAL A 547 -13.68 -2.04 27.72
N GLU A 548 -13.33 -2.13 29.00
CA GLU A 548 -11.95 -2.37 29.46
C GLU A 548 -11.33 -3.62 28.83
N ARG A 549 -12.12 -4.69 28.66
CA ARG A 549 -11.68 -5.90 27.95
C ARG A 549 -11.40 -5.62 26.48
N TRP A 550 -12.31 -4.94 25.77
CA TRP A 550 -12.11 -4.57 24.37
C TRP A 550 -10.87 -3.68 24.18
N VAL A 551 -10.66 -2.70 25.06
CA VAL A 551 -9.45 -1.85 25.07
C VAL A 551 -8.18 -2.69 25.28
N GLY A 552 -8.22 -3.65 26.22
CA GLY A 552 -7.15 -4.62 26.43
C GLY A 552 -6.85 -5.48 25.18
N ASP A 553 -7.88 -5.95 24.49
CA ASP A 553 -7.75 -6.74 23.26
C ASP A 553 -7.18 -5.88 22.11
N VAL A 554 -7.63 -4.64 21.95
CA VAL A 554 -7.11 -3.70 20.93
C VAL A 554 -5.62 -3.37 21.16
N HIS A 555 -5.20 -3.22 22.42
CA HIS A 555 -3.80 -3.08 22.79
C HIS A 555 -2.99 -4.38 22.59
N GLY A 556 -3.56 -5.55 22.94
CA GLY A 556 -2.90 -6.85 22.82
C GLY A 556 -2.73 -7.35 21.38
N VAL A 557 -3.68 -7.05 20.50
CA VAL A 557 -3.73 -7.51 19.10
C VAL A 557 -3.10 -6.47 18.14
N GLY A 558 -2.10 -5.72 18.59
CA GLY A 558 -1.23 -4.87 17.73
C GLY A 558 -1.95 -3.80 16.91
N GLY A 559 -3.15 -3.38 17.34
CA GLY A 559 -4.13 -2.70 16.50
C GLY A 559 -3.76 -1.28 16.09
N GLY A 560 -3.38 -0.44 17.05
CA GLY A 560 -3.10 1.00 16.86
C GLY A 560 -1.63 1.37 16.61
N GLY A 561 -0.70 0.41 16.63
CA GLY A 561 0.74 0.71 16.74
C GLY A 561 1.14 1.08 18.18
N ARG A 562 2.08 2.01 18.35
CA ARG A 562 2.53 2.51 19.67
C ARG A 562 1.66 3.63 20.24
N LEU A 563 0.58 4.00 19.54
CA LEU A 563 -0.25 5.15 19.87
C LEU A 563 -1.18 4.82 21.06
N THR A 564 -1.21 5.72 22.04
CA THR A 564 -2.19 5.74 23.13
C THR A 564 -3.53 6.25 22.61
N PHE A 565 -4.64 5.85 23.25
CA PHE A 565 -5.99 6.32 22.91
C PHE A 565 -6.87 6.31 24.17
N SER A 566 -7.73 7.31 24.30
CA SER A 566 -8.72 7.42 25.38
C SER A 566 -10.10 6.97 24.92
N THR A 567 -10.89 6.40 25.82
CA THR A 567 -12.18 5.77 25.52
C THR A 567 -13.30 6.33 26.40
N GLY A 568 -14.38 6.79 25.78
CA GLY A 568 -15.56 7.34 26.44
C GLY A 568 -16.80 6.48 26.17
N ILE A 569 -17.63 6.28 27.19
CA ILE A 569 -18.80 5.40 27.17
C ILE A 569 -20.05 6.23 27.50
N SER A 570 -21.07 6.14 26.65
CA SER A 570 -22.37 6.79 26.86
C SER A 570 -23.20 6.14 27.95
N ARG A 571 -24.33 6.74 28.31
CA ARG A 571 -25.44 6.02 28.94
C ARG A 571 -26.12 5.08 27.94
N THR A 572 -26.94 4.16 28.44
CA THR A 572 -27.81 3.33 27.60
C THR A 572 -28.78 4.19 26.79
N ALA A 573 -28.71 4.07 25.46
CA ALA A 573 -29.72 4.53 24.53
C ALA A 573 -30.82 3.46 24.43
N ALA A 574 -32.05 3.83 24.79
CA ALA A 574 -33.20 2.91 24.74
C ALA A 574 -33.73 2.66 23.31
N ASP A 575 -33.40 3.55 22.37
CA ASP A 575 -33.84 3.49 20.97
C ASP A 575 -32.87 4.23 20.03
N LEU A 576 -33.17 4.14 18.72
CA LEU A 576 -32.46 4.82 17.64
C LEU A 576 -32.42 6.35 17.81
N HIS A 577 -33.44 6.98 18.42
CA HIS A 577 -33.52 8.42 18.61
C HIS A 577 -32.66 8.92 19.78
N ALA A 578 -32.28 8.04 20.71
CA ALA A 578 -31.34 8.35 21.79
C ALA A 578 -29.86 8.29 21.35
N LEU A 579 -29.54 7.62 20.24
CA LEU A 579 -28.16 7.48 19.74
C LEU A 579 -27.39 8.81 19.53
N PRO A 580 -27.99 9.91 19.02
CA PRO A 580 -27.28 11.18 18.89
C PRO A 580 -26.83 11.76 20.24
N ALA A 581 -27.66 11.64 21.28
CA ALA A 581 -27.32 12.09 22.62
C ALA A 581 -26.23 11.19 23.22
N ALA A 582 -26.38 9.87 23.10
CA ALA A 582 -25.40 8.89 23.55
C ALA A 582 -24.01 9.11 22.90
N TYR A 583 -23.97 9.43 21.60
CA TYR A 583 -22.72 9.77 20.91
C TYR A 583 -22.04 11.03 21.48
N GLN A 584 -22.80 12.10 21.74
CA GLN A 584 -22.21 13.28 22.40
C GLN A 584 -21.73 12.97 23.81
N GLU A 585 -22.45 12.15 24.58
CA GLU A 585 -22.02 11.69 25.91
C GLU A 585 -20.71 10.91 25.87
N ALA A 586 -20.57 9.97 24.93
CA ALA A 586 -19.34 9.19 24.75
C ALA A 586 -18.15 10.08 24.37
N ARG A 587 -18.31 10.99 23.39
CA ARG A 587 -17.26 11.96 23.03
C ARG A 587 -16.88 12.87 24.20
N LYS A 588 -17.87 13.35 24.96
CA LYS A 588 -17.61 14.17 26.14
C LYS A 588 -16.93 13.38 27.26
N ALA A 589 -17.19 12.08 27.36
CA ALA A 589 -16.49 11.20 28.27
C ALA A 589 -15.03 10.92 27.86
N VAL A 590 -14.69 10.88 26.57
CA VAL A 590 -13.30 10.96 26.10
C VAL A 590 -12.67 12.28 26.54
N GLU A 591 -13.29 13.41 26.17
CA GLU A 591 -12.75 14.76 26.41
C GLU A 591 -12.48 15.04 27.91
N VAL A 592 -13.47 14.77 28.76
CA VAL A 592 -13.39 14.99 30.20
C VAL A 592 -12.56 13.91 30.89
N GLY A 593 -12.72 12.64 30.52
CA GLY A 593 -11.95 11.53 31.07
C GLY A 593 -10.44 11.72 30.85
N ARG A 594 -10.04 12.06 29.63
CA ARG A 594 -8.64 12.37 29.29
C ARG A 594 -8.07 13.55 30.10
N ARG A 595 -8.89 14.55 30.42
CA ARG A 595 -8.48 15.68 31.27
C ARG A 595 -8.31 15.28 32.73
N LEU A 596 -9.23 14.48 33.28
CA LEU A 596 -9.23 14.10 34.70
C LEU A 596 -8.21 13.00 35.04
N TYR A 597 -8.01 12.04 34.14
CA TYR A 597 -7.27 10.80 34.40
C TYR A 597 -6.00 10.64 33.54
N GLY A 598 -5.82 11.47 32.50
CA GLY A 598 -4.66 11.43 31.60
C GLY A 598 -4.89 10.65 30.31
N GLU A 599 -3.81 10.30 29.62
CA GLU A 599 -3.86 9.40 28.46
C GLU A 599 -4.36 8.01 28.84
N GLN A 600 -4.88 7.27 27.85
CA GLN A 600 -5.49 5.94 28.04
C GLN A 600 -6.68 5.91 29.02
N ALA A 601 -7.30 7.07 29.29
CA ALA A 601 -8.45 7.15 30.17
C ALA A 601 -9.64 6.38 29.59
N ILE A 602 -10.24 5.50 30.40
CA ILE A 602 -11.54 4.89 30.11
C ILE A 602 -12.57 5.55 31.04
N SER A 603 -13.65 6.09 30.49
CA SER A 603 -14.59 6.90 31.27
C SER A 603 -16.03 6.72 30.81
N HIS A 604 -16.91 6.39 31.76
CA HIS A 604 -18.36 6.35 31.55
C HIS A 604 -18.99 7.70 31.91
N PHE A 605 -19.93 8.18 31.09
CA PHE A 605 -20.51 9.53 31.24
C PHE A 605 -21.12 9.79 32.63
N ASP A 606 -21.82 8.81 33.21
CA ASP A 606 -22.34 8.90 34.58
C ASP A 606 -21.25 8.92 35.68
N ALA A 607 -20.07 8.34 35.43
CA ALA A 607 -18.97 8.29 36.41
C ALA A 607 -18.24 9.64 36.58
N LEU A 608 -18.42 10.57 35.63
CA LEU A 608 -17.80 11.91 35.65
C LEU A 608 -18.39 12.86 36.72
N GLY A 609 -19.44 12.46 37.43
CA GLY A 609 -19.99 13.22 38.56
C GLY A 609 -20.48 14.62 38.17
N VAL A 610 -19.85 15.67 38.72
CA VAL A 610 -20.19 17.07 38.44
C VAL A 610 -19.56 17.58 37.14
N PHE A 611 -18.43 17.00 36.71
CA PHE A 611 -17.72 17.46 35.52
C PHE A 611 -18.57 17.31 34.26
N ARG A 612 -19.42 16.27 34.16
CA ARG A 612 -20.37 16.14 33.04
C ARG A 612 -21.29 17.35 32.89
N LEU A 613 -21.78 17.92 33.99
CA LEU A 613 -22.68 19.08 33.98
C LEU A 613 -21.94 20.34 33.53
N LEU A 614 -20.74 20.56 34.07
CA LEU A 614 -19.86 21.67 33.67
C LEU A 614 -19.48 21.56 32.18
N SER A 615 -19.31 20.33 31.69
CA SER A 615 -18.91 20.04 30.31
C SER A 615 -20.03 20.27 29.28
N LEU A 616 -21.29 20.43 29.71
CA LEU A 616 -22.44 20.79 28.87
C LEU A 616 -22.61 22.33 28.73
N ILE A 617 -21.73 23.12 29.35
CA ILE A 617 -21.76 24.58 29.25
C ILE A 617 -20.77 24.99 28.16
N ASP A 618 -21.28 25.33 26.97
CA ASP A 618 -20.46 25.72 25.82
C ASP A 618 -19.83 27.12 25.97
N ASP A 619 -20.37 27.96 26.86
CA ASP A 619 -19.89 29.32 27.09
C ASP A 619 -18.69 29.35 28.05
N GLU A 620 -17.49 29.16 27.50
CA GLU A 620 -16.23 29.26 28.24
C GLU A 620 -16.01 30.65 28.88
N GLU A 621 -16.59 31.73 28.33
CA GLU A 621 -16.44 33.07 28.88
C GLU A 621 -17.28 33.25 30.14
N GLU A 622 -18.54 32.81 30.12
CA GLU A 622 -19.43 32.81 31.29
C GLU A 622 -18.91 31.86 32.39
N VAL A 623 -18.36 30.69 32.04
CA VAL A 623 -17.69 29.81 33.02
C VAL A 623 -16.50 30.51 33.67
N ARG A 624 -15.68 31.23 32.89
CA ARG A 624 -14.52 32.00 33.40
C ARG A 624 -14.96 33.21 34.23
N ALA A 625 -16.05 33.87 33.86
CA ALA A 625 -16.67 34.94 34.63
C ALA A 625 -17.18 34.42 35.99
N PHE A 626 -17.92 33.31 36.01
CA PHE A 626 -18.39 32.66 37.23
C PHE A 626 -17.24 32.26 38.17
N ILE A 627 -16.14 31.73 37.63
CA ILE A 627 -14.92 31.42 38.40
C ILE A 627 -14.33 32.71 39.01
N SER A 628 -14.19 33.77 38.22
CA SER A 628 -13.67 35.07 38.65
C SER A 628 -14.54 35.71 39.74
N ASP A 629 -15.86 35.76 39.55
CA ASP A 629 -16.80 36.38 40.49
C ASP A 629 -16.94 35.59 41.79
N THR A 630 -16.79 34.26 41.73
CA THR A 630 -16.92 33.39 42.90
C THR A 630 -15.63 33.26 43.70
N LEU A 631 -14.47 33.16 43.05
CA LEU A 631 -13.17 32.98 43.71
C LEU A 631 -12.41 34.30 43.93
N GLY A 632 -12.75 35.36 43.19
CA GLY A 632 -12.09 36.66 43.26
C GLY A 632 -10.59 36.55 43.04
N VAL A 633 -9.79 37.08 43.98
CA VAL A 633 -8.32 36.98 43.92
C VAL A 633 -7.78 35.54 44.00
N LEU A 634 -8.60 34.55 44.35
CA LEU A 634 -8.22 33.13 44.29
C LEU A 634 -8.42 32.51 42.90
N ALA A 635 -8.99 33.21 41.92
CA ALA A 635 -8.95 32.77 40.51
C ALA A 635 -7.54 32.96 39.89
N ASP A 636 -6.72 33.86 40.44
CA ASP A 636 -5.37 34.15 39.94
C ASP A 636 -4.40 32.96 40.08
N ARG A 637 -3.49 32.79 39.11
CA ARG A 637 -2.52 31.68 39.05
C ARG A 637 -1.27 31.89 39.90
N SER A 638 -1.16 32.94 40.72
CA SER A 638 -0.02 33.11 41.64
C SER A 638 0.08 32.00 42.71
N ALA A 639 1.31 31.70 43.14
CA ALA A 639 1.59 30.65 44.13
C ALA A 639 0.87 30.86 45.48
N SER A 640 0.66 32.11 45.88
CA SER A 640 -0.09 32.48 47.10
C SER A 640 -1.58 32.12 47.00
N SER A 641 -2.19 32.31 45.84
CA SER A 641 -3.58 31.92 45.57
C SER A 641 -3.70 30.41 45.37
N ALA A 642 -2.70 29.74 44.77
CA ALA A 642 -2.66 28.29 44.64
C ALA A 642 -2.64 27.56 46.00
N ASP A 643 -1.75 27.95 46.91
CA ASP A 643 -1.65 27.39 48.28
C ASP A 643 -2.97 27.58 49.08
N LEU A 644 -3.66 28.71 48.87
CA LEU A 644 -4.98 28.94 49.46
C LEU A 644 -6.11 28.14 48.79
N ARG A 645 -6.09 27.95 47.46
CA ARG A 645 -7.02 27.04 46.75
C ARG A 645 -6.85 25.60 47.21
N GLU A 646 -5.61 25.12 47.36
CA GLU A 646 -5.29 23.80 47.92
C GLU A 646 -5.94 23.63 49.31
N THR A 647 -5.80 24.64 50.17
CA THR A 647 -6.40 24.63 51.53
C THR A 647 -7.91 24.58 51.48
N LEU A 648 -8.52 25.36 50.59
CA LEU A 648 -9.96 25.42 50.42
C LEU A 648 -10.52 24.10 49.86
N ARG A 649 -9.83 23.47 48.90
CA ARG A 649 -10.17 22.16 48.36
C ARG A 649 -10.16 21.09 49.46
N VAL A 650 -9.04 20.89 50.16
CA VAL A 650 -8.95 19.87 51.23
C VAL A 650 -9.96 20.16 52.35
N LEU A 651 -10.23 21.42 52.66
CA LEU A 651 -11.25 21.79 53.64
C LEU A 651 -12.67 21.40 53.19
N LEU A 652 -13.00 21.58 51.91
CA LEU A 652 -14.29 21.16 51.34
C LEU A 652 -14.39 19.63 51.26
N ASP A 653 -13.33 18.95 50.83
CA ASP A 653 -13.24 17.48 50.73
C ASP A 653 -13.43 16.81 52.10
N LYS A 654 -12.99 17.45 53.20
CA LYS A 654 -13.22 17.00 54.58
C LYS A 654 -14.49 17.56 55.21
N ASN A 655 -15.48 17.99 54.43
CA ASN A 655 -16.77 18.52 54.93
C ASN A 655 -16.60 19.66 55.95
N LEU A 656 -15.61 20.54 55.74
CA LEU A 656 -15.19 21.63 56.64
C LEU A 656 -14.58 21.18 57.98
N ASN A 657 -14.19 19.92 58.14
CA ASN A 657 -13.54 19.44 59.37
C ASN A 657 -12.11 19.98 59.49
N VAL A 658 -11.98 21.08 60.24
CA VAL A 658 -10.71 21.76 60.51
C VAL A 658 -9.65 20.83 61.13
N ALA A 659 -10.06 19.88 61.98
CA ALA A 659 -9.12 18.97 62.65
C ALA A 659 -8.61 17.85 61.72
N GLU A 660 -9.37 17.47 60.68
CA GLU A 660 -8.93 16.53 59.64
C GLU A 660 -8.10 17.22 58.58
N THR A 661 -8.56 18.37 58.09
CA THR A 661 -7.84 19.22 57.14
C THR A 661 -6.45 19.60 57.67
N ALA A 662 -6.34 19.95 58.96
CA ALA A 662 -5.06 20.28 59.58
C ALA A 662 -4.10 19.09 59.61
N ARG A 663 -4.61 17.87 59.85
CA ARG A 663 -3.80 16.64 59.82
C ARG A 663 -3.34 16.29 58.42
N GLU A 664 -4.24 16.36 57.44
CA GLU A 664 -3.95 16.01 56.03
C GLU A 664 -2.97 16.98 55.38
N MET A 665 -3.10 18.28 55.67
CA MET A 665 -2.17 19.31 55.17
C MET A 665 -0.93 19.50 56.06
N HIS A 666 -0.74 18.67 57.08
CA HIS A 666 0.35 18.76 58.07
C HIS A 666 0.50 20.16 58.73
N PHE A 667 -0.61 20.89 58.90
CA PHE A 667 -0.63 22.19 59.58
C PHE A 667 -1.02 22.08 61.05
N HIS A 668 -0.46 22.96 61.89
CA HIS A 668 -0.99 23.15 63.24
C HIS A 668 -2.39 23.78 63.20
N TYR A 669 -3.29 23.35 64.08
CA TYR A 669 -4.71 23.74 64.09
C TYR A 669 -4.92 25.27 64.04
N ASN A 670 -4.15 26.04 64.82
CA ASN A 670 -4.23 27.50 64.83
C ASN A 670 -3.83 28.14 63.49
N SER A 671 -2.85 27.55 62.79
CA SER A 671 -2.38 28.04 61.49
C SER A 671 -3.43 27.79 60.40
N LEU A 672 -4.08 26.63 60.41
CA LEU A 672 -5.22 26.39 59.51
C LEU A 672 -6.39 27.33 59.82
N ARG A 673 -6.72 27.56 61.10
CA ARG A 673 -7.78 28.50 61.48
C ARG A 673 -7.52 29.92 60.96
N TYR A 674 -6.27 30.39 61.00
CA TYR A 674 -5.88 31.65 60.38
C TYR A 674 -6.07 31.65 58.85
N ARG A 675 -5.69 30.56 58.17
CA ARG A 675 -5.93 30.39 56.71
C ARG A 675 -7.43 30.41 56.39
N ILE A 676 -8.28 29.76 57.18
CA ILE A 676 -9.75 29.79 57.03
C ILE A 676 -10.28 31.22 57.18
N SER A 677 -9.88 31.96 58.21
CA SER A 677 -10.30 33.36 58.38
C SER A 677 -9.79 34.26 57.23
N LYS A 678 -8.66 33.93 56.59
CA LYS A 678 -8.21 34.62 55.37
C LYS A 678 -9.08 34.26 54.16
N LEU A 679 -9.47 32.99 54.01
CA LEU A 679 -10.40 32.54 52.96
C LEU A 679 -11.78 33.19 53.10
N GLU A 680 -12.36 33.25 54.31
CA GLU A 680 -13.66 33.90 54.55
C GLU A 680 -13.65 35.41 54.28
N ARG A 681 -12.50 36.08 54.50
CA ARG A 681 -12.32 37.49 54.13
C ARG A 681 -12.26 37.74 52.62
N ILE A 682 -11.93 36.72 51.83
CA ILE A 682 -11.84 36.81 50.36
C ILE A 682 -13.17 36.38 49.73
N LEU A 683 -13.72 35.26 50.16
CA LEU A 683 -14.85 34.57 49.53
C LEU A 683 -16.21 34.87 50.19
N GLY A 684 -16.20 35.53 51.35
CA GLY A 684 -17.37 35.65 52.23
C GLY A 684 -17.59 34.41 53.11
N PRO A 685 -18.72 34.35 53.86
CA PRO A 685 -18.92 33.41 54.97
C PRO A 685 -19.29 31.99 54.53
N PHE A 686 -18.43 31.33 53.75
CA PHE A 686 -18.68 29.99 53.20
C PHE A 686 -18.74 28.86 54.24
N MET A 687 -18.23 29.08 55.46
CA MET A 687 -18.32 28.10 56.55
C MET A 687 -19.76 27.95 57.06
N THR A 688 -20.58 29.00 56.93
CA THR A 688 -21.97 29.05 57.42
C THR A 688 -23.01 29.15 56.31
N ASP A 689 -22.69 29.79 55.18
CA ASP A 689 -23.57 29.87 54.00
C ASP A 689 -23.36 28.67 53.06
N ALA A 690 -24.31 27.74 53.11
CA ALA A 690 -24.29 26.54 52.27
C ALA A 690 -24.43 26.82 50.75
N ARG A 691 -25.10 27.91 50.34
CA ARG A 691 -25.23 28.27 48.91
C ARG A 691 -23.91 28.81 48.38
N ARG A 692 -23.29 29.72 49.12
CA ARG A 692 -21.95 30.24 48.80
C ARG A 692 -20.90 29.14 48.80
N ARG A 693 -20.96 28.20 49.76
CA ARG A 693 -20.09 27.00 49.78
C ARG A 693 -20.24 26.14 48.53
N LEU A 694 -21.49 25.91 48.07
CA LEU A 694 -21.74 25.18 46.82
C LEU A 694 -21.16 25.92 45.61
N ALA A 695 -21.40 27.22 45.48
CA ALA A 695 -20.85 28.02 44.39
C ALA A 695 -19.31 27.96 44.36
N ILE A 696 -18.65 28.12 45.51
CA ILE A 696 -17.19 28.02 45.63
C ILE A 696 -16.69 26.63 45.23
N HIS A 697 -17.36 25.56 45.66
CA HIS A 697 -16.98 24.20 45.26
C HIS A 697 -17.13 24.04 43.73
N LEU A 698 -18.26 24.45 43.14
CA LEU A 698 -18.46 24.41 41.69
C LEU A 698 -17.40 25.23 40.93
N ALA A 699 -17.04 26.42 41.42
CA ALA A 699 -16.01 27.26 40.81
C ALA A 699 -14.62 26.63 40.86
N LEU A 700 -14.28 25.89 41.92
CA LEU A 700 -13.03 25.12 41.97
C LEU A 700 -13.01 23.95 40.97
N GLN A 701 -14.14 23.23 40.83
CA GLN A 701 -14.25 22.12 39.87
C GLN A 701 -14.23 22.63 38.42
N ALA A 702 -14.89 23.76 38.14
CA ALA A 702 -14.83 24.45 36.86
C ALA A 702 -13.41 24.95 36.55
N MET A 703 -12.75 25.61 37.51
CA MET A 703 -11.37 26.06 37.37
C MET A 703 -10.42 24.91 37.05
N TYR A 704 -10.57 23.77 37.73
CA TYR A 704 -9.78 22.57 37.44
C TYR A 704 -9.98 22.08 36.00
N LEU A 705 -11.23 22.01 35.52
CA LEU A 705 -11.54 21.61 34.14
C LEU A 705 -10.97 22.59 33.09
N THR A 706 -10.94 23.89 33.38
CA THR A 706 -10.38 24.93 32.48
C THR A 706 -8.85 25.10 32.56
N ASP A 707 -8.23 24.85 33.71
CA ASP A 707 -6.76 24.87 33.82
C ASP A 707 -6.15 23.71 32.98
N LEU A 708 -6.90 22.60 32.83
CA LEU A 708 -6.56 21.48 31.96
C LEU A 708 -6.72 21.77 30.46
N THR A 709 -7.50 22.78 30.04
CA THR A 709 -7.59 23.19 28.62
C THR A 709 -6.48 24.16 28.22
N ASP A 710 -6.15 25.14 29.06
CA ASP A 710 -5.10 26.14 28.78
C ASP A 710 -3.69 25.52 28.73
N GLY A 711 -3.45 24.44 29.49
CA GLY A 711 -2.17 23.73 29.51
C GLY A 711 -1.76 23.09 28.18
N LYS A 712 -2.71 22.83 27.27
CA LYS A 712 -2.43 22.34 25.90
C LYS A 712 -2.19 23.48 24.91
N ARG A 713 -2.95 24.57 24.97
CA ARG A 713 -2.80 25.74 24.07
C ARG A 713 -1.44 26.46 24.19
N THR A 714 -0.70 26.22 25.27
CA THR A 714 0.60 26.88 25.54
C THR A 714 1.83 26.02 25.19
N ARG A 715 1.65 24.86 24.55
CA ARG A 715 2.73 23.97 24.07
C ARG A 715 2.69 23.71 22.54
N GLY A 716 1.85 24.42 21.80
CA GLY A 716 1.81 24.42 20.32
C GLY A 716 2.71 25.49 19.73
#